data_AF-A0A978V8F3-F1
#
_entry.id   AF-A0A978V8F3-F1
#
_cell.length_a   1.000
_cell.length_b   1.000
_cell.length_c   1.000
_cell.angle_alpha   90.00
_cell.angle_beta   90.00
_cell.angle_gamma   90.00
#
_symmetry.space_group_name_H-M   'P 1'
#
loop_
_entity.id
_entity.type
_entity.pdbx_description
1 polymer ?
#
loop_
_entity_poly.entity_id
_entity_poly.type
_entity_poly.pdbx_seq_one_letter_code
_entity_poly.pdbx_strand_id
1 'polypeptide(L)'
;MATTPTIEENGTMKEPLLRNSNSKGGVRTLPFIIANEAFERVASHGLQPNMILYLTKEYALSAARAANILFLWSAATNFTPIVGAFLADSYMGRYSIIGFGSIISLLGMVLLWLTALIPQARPFCDRFSCTGASPATSQLLHLYSCFGLMSIGAGGIRSSSLAFGADQLDTGNSLKDAGLLERFFSWYYVSITVSVFVAVSGIVYIQDNMGWEVGFGVPVLLMLLSAISFFLASPFYVKLKSNKSLLTSFAQVLVASYKNRDIQLSSCGTDDFYYHTKGTVSRPSENLRFLNRACIIRNPQQNFTPDGKVSDPWSLCTVNQVDELKALIKVMPIWSTGVMMSVTMSQNSFPVLQATSMDRHVTSNFEIPAGSLGLFTMTSMIVWVALYNRIILPVASKIKGKSVRLSLKERMGIGIIICCIAMAVSGMVESIRREIAIQQGFSDEPEGVVNMSAMWLAPQNILLGIAESFNAIGQSEFFYTELPKSMSSIASALFILGMSVGNLASSFIMNTVDAITKRGNGESWVSSNINKGHYDYYCWLLGCLSFVNFLYFLACCKAYGPCKDERNGDLGGDGEIDEANTRGTLQGLLRIVTLNFVLIPCGLYAVWSHLLKTLSRGNHQHCAALSVEFVSRIMAKSLSSMLLKGISGLQAAHSCRIIRVSGSFYHYGMKYSSTGPDDPDTHDDFKPTNKLESSDISLKDVVEQDIKDNPIMIYMKGVPDLPQCGFSSLAVRVLKLYNVPLSARNILENLELKNAVKAYSNWPTFPQIFIKGEFIGGSDIILNMHQTGELKEKLKDVISNQEKSG
;
A
#
# COMPACT_ATOMS: atom_id res chain seq x y z
N MET A 1 15.59 -38.79 30.89
CA MET A 1 16.13 -38.88 32.27
C MET A 1 16.31 -37.46 32.75
N ALA A 2 15.55 -37.05 33.77
CA ALA A 2 15.48 -35.67 34.22
C ALA A 2 16.70 -35.32 35.07
N THR A 3 17.26 -34.13 34.88
CA THR A 3 18.24 -33.52 35.78
C THR A 3 17.73 -32.16 36.22
N THR A 4 17.51 -32.05 37.53
CA THR A 4 17.19 -30.86 38.30
C THR A 4 18.36 -29.86 38.28
N PRO A 5 18.13 -28.53 38.29
CA PRO A 5 19.21 -27.56 38.43
C PRO A 5 19.51 -27.28 39.91
N THR A 6 20.78 -27.35 40.28
CA THR A 6 21.34 -26.81 41.52
C THR A 6 21.65 -25.33 41.36
N ILE A 7 21.32 -24.54 42.37
CA ILE A 7 21.69 -23.12 42.52
C ILE A 7 22.98 -23.11 43.33
N GLU A 8 24.05 -22.51 42.80
CA GLU A 8 25.14 -21.99 43.63
C GLU A 8 25.62 -20.62 43.14
N GLU A 9 25.90 -19.78 44.12
CA GLU A 9 26.31 -18.38 44.08
C GLU A 9 27.74 -18.22 43.57
N ASN A 10 27.91 -17.49 42.47
CA ASN A 10 28.90 -16.41 42.38
C ASN A 10 28.74 -15.67 41.05
N GLY A 11 28.30 -14.41 41.14
CA GLY A 11 27.94 -13.55 40.03
C GLY A 11 29.11 -13.10 39.18
N THR A 12 29.56 -13.98 38.28
CA THR A 12 30.30 -13.59 37.06
C THR A 12 29.65 -14.27 35.87
N MET A 13 28.85 -13.52 35.11
CA MET A 13 28.39 -13.96 33.80
C MET A 13 29.60 -14.07 32.86
N LYS A 14 30.11 -15.30 32.68
CA LYS A 14 30.89 -15.61 31.49
C LYS A 14 29.95 -15.59 30.29
N GLU A 15 30.17 -14.63 29.40
CA GLU A 15 29.71 -14.69 28.02
C GLU A 15 30.04 -16.08 27.43
N PRO A 16 29.07 -16.81 26.86
CA PRO A 16 29.38 -18.04 26.15
C PRO A 16 29.99 -17.69 24.78
N LEU A 17 31.29 -17.37 24.77
CA LEU A 17 32.12 -17.52 23.57
C LEU A 17 32.43 -19.01 23.35
N LEU A 18 31.43 -19.73 22.84
CA LEU A 18 31.64 -20.92 22.02
C LEU A 18 31.02 -20.68 20.64
N ARG A 19 31.69 -19.79 19.89
CA ARG A 19 31.56 -19.65 18.45
C ARG A 19 32.28 -20.82 17.77
N ASN A 20 31.55 -21.90 17.50
CA ASN A 20 31.64 -22.67 16.25
C ASN A 20 30.66 -23.86 16.24
N SER A 21 29.49 -23.69 15.62
CA SER A 21 28.78 -24.79 14.92
C SER A 21 27.76 -24.18 13.95
N ASN A 22 28.00 -24.28 12.64
CA ASN A 22 27.09 -23.91 11.54
C ASN A 22 26.32 -22.59 11.68
N SER A 23 26.88 -21.49 11.16
CA SER A 23 26.24 -20.17 11.05
C SER A 23 24.92 -20.20 10.25
N LYS A 24 23.80 -20.65 10.82
CA LYS A 24 22.49 -20.56 10.18
C LYS A 24 22.15 -19.10 9.86
N GLY A 25 21.43 -18.87 8.77
CA GLY A 25 21.08 -17.57 8.23
C GLY A 25 22.19 -16.94 7.39
N GLY A 26 22.09 -15.62 7.29
CA GLY A 26 23.00 -14.75 6.55
C GLY A 26 22.70 -14.67 5.06
N VAL A 27 23.44 -13.79 4.38
CA VAL A 27 23.28 -13.44 2.96
C VAL A 27 23.28 -14.65 2.03
N ARG A 28 23.99 -15.73 2.41
CA ARG A 28 24.06 -17.00 1.64
C ARG A 28 22.71 -17.66 1.40
N THR A 29 21.70 -17.38 2.24
CA THR A 29 20.36 -17.96 2.14
C THR A 29 19.44 -17.18 1.19
N LEU A 30 19.72 -15.88 0.97
CA LEU A 30 18.85 -14.99 0.23
C LEU A 30 18.67 -15.37 -1.25
N PRO A 31 19.71 -15.81 -2.00
CA PRO A 31 19.54 -16.22 -3.38
C PRO A 31 18.51 -17.34 -3.55
N PHE A 32 18.45 -18.30 -2.62
CA PHE A 32 17.48 -19.40 -2.65
C PHE A 32 16.04 -18.93 -2.40
N ILE A 33 15.87 -17.98 -1.47
CA ILE A 33 14.56 -17.40 -1.15
C ILE A 33 14.06 -16.54 -2.32
N ILE A 34 14.93 -15.70 -2.89
CA ILE A 34 14.63 -14.89 -4.07
C ILE A 34 14.32 -15.79 -5.26
N ALA A 35 15.11 -16.84 -5.51
CA ALA A 35 14.86 -17.79 -6.60
C ALA A 35 13.54 -18.54 -6.44
N ASN A 36 13.20 -18.98 -5.22
CA ASN A 36 11.90 -19.60 -4.95
C ASN A 36 10.75 -18.63 -5.28
N GLU A 37 10.78 -17.41 -4.78
CA GLU A 37 9.74 -16.43 -5.11
C GLU A 37 9.71 -16.13 -6.61
N ALA A 38 10.88 -15.91 -7.23
CA ALA A 38 10.98 -15.55 -8.64
C ALA A 38 10.36 -16.62 -9.56
N PHE A 39 10.70 -17.90 -9.34
CA PHE A 39 10.19 -19.00 -10.15
C PHE A 39 8.70 -19.26 -9.90
N GLU A 40 8.22 -19.17 -8.65
CA GLU A 40 6.80 -19.23 -8.35
C GLU A 40 6.02 -18.12 -9.08
N ARG A 41 6.56 -16.90 -9.13
CA ARG A 41 5.91 -15.77 -9.80
C ARG A 41 5.83 -15.97 -11.30
N VAL A 42 6.90 -16.47 -11.94
CA VAL A 42 6.87 -16.77 -13.38
C VAL A 42 5.82 -17.86 -13.66
N ALA A 43 5.83 -18.95 -12.89
CA ALA A 43 4.94 -20.08 -13.09
C ALA A 43 3.46 -19.71 -12.89
N SER A 44 3.14 -19.06 -11.77
CA SER A 44 1.75 -18.73 -11.42
C SER A 44 1.16 -17.62 -12.28
N HIS A 45 1.88 -16.52 -12.53
CA HIS A 45 1.38 -15.43 -13.37
C HIS A 45 1.40 -15.80 -14.87
N GLY A 46 2.26 -16.72 -15.30
CA GLY A 46 2.32 -17.16 -16.69
C GLY A 46 1.08 -17.97 -17.13
N LEU A 47 0.36 -18.55 -16.19
CA LEU A 47 -0.86 -19.32 -16.46
C LEU A 47 -2.11 -18.44 -16.61
N GLN A 48 -2.12 -17.22 -16.08
CA GLN A 48 -3.34 -16.41 -15.99
C GLN A 48 -3.82 -15.80 -17.32
N PRO A 49 -2.98 -15.12 -18.13
CA PRO A 49 -3.48 -14.30 -19.24
C PRO A 49 -4.25 -15.08 -20.31
N ASN A 50 -3.74 -16.26 -20.66
CA ASN A 50 -4.35 -17.11 -21.69
C ASN A 50 -5.34 -18.15 -21.14
N MET A 51 -5.55 -18.21 -19.82
CA MET A 51 -6.47 -19.21 -19.25
C MET A 51 -7.89 -19.03 -19.79
N ILE A 52 -8.31 -17.80 -20.10
CA ILE A 52 -9.62 -17.57 -20.72
C ILE A 52 -9.76 -18.34 -22.04
N LEU A 53 -8.72 -18.35 -22.87
CA LEU A 53 -8.70 -19.06 -24.15
C LEU A 53 -8.72 -20.58 -23.94
N TYR A 54 -8.00 -21.09 -22.94
CA TYR A 54 -8.03 -22.51 -22.59
C TYR A 54 -9.45 -22.94 -22.17
N LEU A 55 -10.10 -22.16 -21.32
CA LEU A 55 -11.45 -22.46 -20.84
C LEU A 55 -12.51 -22.35 -21.94
N THR A 56 -12.40 -21.39 -22.86
CA THR A 56 -13.37 -21.22 -23.95
C THR A 56 -13.14 -22.19 -25.10
N LYS A 57 -11.88 -22.47 -25.48
CA LYS A 57 -11.54 -23.33 -26.62
C LYS A 57 -11.50 -24.82 -26.26
N GLU A 58 -10.86 -25.19 -25.14
CA GLU A 58 -10.65 -26.60 -24.79
C GLU A 58 -11.74 -27.17 -23.89
N TYR A 59 -12.31 -26.35 -23.01
CA TYR A 59 -13.44 -26.74 -22.14
C TYR A 59 -14.80 -26.34 -22.69
N ALA A 60 -14.84 -25.68 -23.86
CA ALA A 60 -16.06 -25.20 -24.53
C ALA A 60 -17.01 -24.41 -23.60
N LEU A 61 -16.46 -23.71 -22.59
CA LEU A 61 -17.25 -22.89 -21.69
C LEU A 61 -17.62 -21.57 -22.36
N SER A 62 -18.78 -21.02 -22.00
CA SER A 62 -19.12 -19.66 -22.43
C SER A 62 -18.15 -18.63 -21.85
N ALA A 63 -17.89 -17.55 -22.58
CA ALA A 63 -16.95 -16.50 -22.16
C ALA A 63 -17.30 -15.95 -20.76
N ALA A 64 -18.58 -15.70 -20.50
CA ALA A 64 -19.05 -15.27 -19.18
C ALA A 64 -18.76 -16.30 -18.07
N ARG A 65 -19.04 -17.59 -18.31
CA ARG A 65 -18.79 -18.64 -17.30
C ARG A 65 -17.30 -18.85 -17.07
N ALA A 66 -16.48 -18.84 -18.12
CA ALA A 66 -15.04 -18.93 -18.02
C ALA A 66 -14.44 -17.75 -17.25
N ALA A 67 -14.83 -16.51 -17.57
CA ALA A 67 -14.39 -15.32 -16.84
C ALA A 67 -14.76 -15.36 -15.35
N ASN A 68 -15.97 -15.81 -15.02
CA ASN A 68 -16.39 -16.00 -13.62
C ASN A 68 -15.51 -16.99 -12.86
N ILE A 69 -15.13 -18.11 -13.47
CA ILE A 69 -14.21 -19.08 -12.85
C ILE A 69 -12.87 -18.42 -12.57
N LEU A 70 -12.35 -17.62 -13.51
CA LEU A 70 -11.08 -16.89 -13.33
C LEU A 70 -11.18 -15.82 -12.25
N PHE A 71 -12.29 -15.10 -12.15
CA PHE A 71 -12.54 -14.17 -11.05
C PHE A 71 -12.53 -14.88 -9.71
N LEU A 72 -13.19 -16.03 -9.57
CA LEU A 72 -13.19 -16.82 -8.34
C LEU A 72 -11.80 -17.36 -7.99
N TRP A 73 -11.05 -17.85 -8.98
CA TRP A 73 -9.67 -18.28 -8.79
C TRP A 73 -8.77 -17.12 -8.31
N SER A 74 -8.88 -15.96 -8.94
CA SER A 74 -8.15 -14.75 -8.55
C SER A 74 -8.56 -14.26 -7.16
N ALA A 75 -9.85 -14.29 -6.82
CA ALA A 75 -10.36 -13.95 -5.50
C ALA A 75 -9.76 -14.85 -4.42
N ALA A 76 -9.75 -16.16 -4.65
CA ALA A 76 -9.15 -17.15 -3.75
C ALA A 76 -7.63 -16.91 -3.59
N THR A 77 -6.91 -16.74 -4.70
CA THR A 77 -5.45 -16.52 -4.72
C THR A 77 -5.04 -15.24 -3.98
N ASN A 78 -5.89 -14.21 -3.99
CA ASN A 78 -5.65 -12.97 -3.24
C ASN A 78 -6.10 -13.04 -1.77
N PHE A 79 -7.01 -13.95 -1.41
CA PHE A 79 -7.46 -14.12 -0.03
C PHE A 79 -6.57 -15.06 0.79
N THR A 80 -6.12 -16.17 0.20
CA THR A 80 -5.35 -17.21 0.88
C THR A 80 -4.04 -16.74 1.53
N PRO A 81 -3.32 -15.69 1.08
CA PRO A 81 -2.15 -15.19 1.80
C PRO A 81 -2.46 -14.68 3.21
N ILE A 82 -3.68 -14.17 3.46
CA ILE A 82 -4.09 -13.72 4.80
C ILE A 82 -4.21 -14.92 5.74
N VAL A 83 -4.81 -16.01 5.23
CA VAL A 83 -4.91 -17.28 5.95
C VAL A 83 -3.52 -17.89 6.17
N GLY A 84 -2.67 -17.86 5.14
CA GLY A 84 -1.28 -18.31 5.19
C GLY A 84 -0.47 -17.57 6.26
N ALA A 85 -0.58 -16.24 6.32
CA ALA A 85 0.08 -15.42 7.33
C ALA A 85 -0.41 -15.77 8.74
N PHE A 86 -1.73 -15.90 8.93
CA PHE A 86 -2.31 -16.28 10.22
C PHE A 86 -1.80 -17.64 10.70
N LEU A 87 -1.73 -18.65 9.82
CA LEU A 87 -1.23 -19.98 10.15
C LEU A 87 0.27 -19.99 10.43
N ALA A 88 1.04 -19.20 9.67
CA ALA A 88 2.48 -19.02 9.87
C ALA A 88 2.78 -18.42 11.24
N ASP A 89 2.10 -17.33 11.56
CA ASP A 89 2.36 -16.56 12.78
C ASP A 89 1.80 -17.28 14.01
N SER A 90 0.64 -17.93 13.92
CA SER A 90 -0.04 -18.52 15.10
C SER A 90 0.41 -19.94 15.45
N TYR A 91 0.70 -20.79 14.45
CA TYR A 91 0.83 -22.25 14.66
C TYR A 91 2.12 -22.85 14.12
N MET A 92 2.39 -22.70 12.82
CA MET A 92 3.34 -23.57 12.10
C MET A 92 4.72 -22.96 11.86
N GLY A 93 4.85 -21.64 11.97
CA GLY A 93 6.04 -20.89 11.58
C GLY A 93 6.15 -20.66 10.06
N ARG A 94 6.90 -19.62 9.68
CA ARG A 94 7.05 -19.16 8.28
C ARG A 94 7.69 -20.19 7.36
N TYR A 95 8.74 -20.88 7.82
CA TYR A 95 9.42 -21.92 7.01
C TYR A 95 8.47 -23.05 6.60
N SER A 96 7.66 -23.54 7.55
CA SER A 96 6.76 -24.68 7.32
C SER A 96 5.64 -24.31 6.35
N ILE A 97 5.07 -23.11 6.47
CA ILE A 97 3.97 -22.68 5.58
C ILE A 97 4.45 -22.45 4.15
N ILE A 98 5.67 -21.92 3.96
CA ILE A 98 6.24 -21.72 2.63
C ILE A 98 6.51 -23.08 1.98
N GLY A 99 7.13 -24.01 2.70
CA GLY A 99 7.39 -25.36 2.18
C GLY A 99 6.11 -26.12 1.82
N PHE A 100 5.09 -26.05 2.67
CA PHE A 100 3.76 -26.60 2.37
C PHE A 100 3.15 -25.93 1.13
N GLY A 101 3.19 -24.59 1.08
CA GLY A 101 2.68 -23.82 -0.05
C GLY A 101 3.35 -24.19 -1.38
N SER A 102 4.67 -24.35 -1.39
CA SER A 102 5.43 -24.76 -2.59
C SER A 102 5.03 -26.13 -3.11
N ILE A 103 4.84 -27.11 -2.23
CA ILE A 103 4.42 -28.47 -2.63
C ILE A 103 2.98 -28.47 -3.16
N ILE A 104 2.07 -27.79 -2.46
CA ILE A 104 0.65 -27.73 -2.85
C ILE A 104 0.45 -26.95 -4.15
N SER A 105 1.20 -25.86 -4.37
CA SER A 105 1.18 -25.12 -5.62
C SER A 105 1.70 -25.97 -6.79
N LEU A 106 2.80 -26.70 -6.59
CA LEU A 106 3.33 -27.64 -7.59
C LEU A 106 2.30 -28.71 -7.94
N LEU A 107 1.66 -29.32 -6.94
CA LEU A 107 0.61 -30.31 -7.15
C LEU A 107 -0.55 -29.74 -7.99
N GLY A 108 -1.04 -28.54 -7.65
CA GLY A 108 -2.10 -27.88 -8.40
C GLY A 108 -1.74 -27.62 -9.86
N MET A 109 -0.50 -27.18 -10.14
CA MET A 109 -0.03 -26.97 -11.51
C MET A 109 0.18 -28.28 -12.27
N VAL A 110 0.69 -29.34 -11.62
CA VAL A 110 0.83 -30.67 -12.25
C VAL A 110 -0.54 -31.21 -12.65
N LEU A 111 -1.54 -31.12 -11.76
CA LEU A 111 -2.90 -31.56 -12.06
C LEU A 111 -3.50 -30.76 -13.23
N LEU A 112 -3.29 -29.45 -13.27
CA LEU A 112 -3.68 -28.63 -14.42
C LEU A 112 -2.97 -29.08 -15.70
N TRP A 113 -1.67 -29.34 -15.66
CA TRP A 113 -0.90 -29.79 -16.82
C TRP A 113 -1.40 -31.15 -17.35
N LEU A 114 -1.78 -32.07 -16.45
CA LEU A 114 -2.39 -33.34 -16.83
C LEU A 114 -3.70 -33.17 -17.61
N THR A 115 -4.44 -32.07 -17.41
CA THR A 115 -5.64 -31.78 -18.22
C THR A 115 -5.34 -31.44 -19.68
N ALA A 116 -4.12 -30.99 -19.99
CA ALA A 116 -3.65 -30.80 -21.35
C ALA A 116 -3.10 -32.11 -21.97
N LEU A 117 -2.46 -32.97 -21.17
CA LEU A 117 -1.85 -34.22 -21.64
C LEU A 117 -2.85 -35.38 -21.83
N ILE A 118 -3.91 -35.43 -21.02
CA ILE A 118 -4.87 -36.54 -21.01
C ILE A 118 -6.16 -36.06 -21.70
N PRO A 119 -6.47 -36.50 -22.94
CA PRO A 119 -7.64 -36.04 -23.67
C PRO A 119 -8.97 -36.33 -22.95
N GLN A 120 -9.05 -37.39 -22.15
CA GLN A 120 -10.25 -37.75 -21.37
C GLN A 120 -10.48 -36.83 -20.15
N ALA A 121 -9.46 -36.08 -19.73
CA ALA A 121 -9.58 -35.13 -18.63
C ALA A 121 -10.35 -33.85 -19.02
N ARG A 122 -10.61 -33.66 -20.32
CA ARG A 122 -11.37 -32.55 -20.90
C ARG A 122 -12.53 -33.07 -21.76
N PRO A 123 -13.52 -32.22 -22.10
CA PRO A 123 -14.68 -32.64 -22.89
C PRO A 123 -14.20 -33.19 -24.24
N PHE A 124 -14.59 -34.42 -24.57
CA PHE A 124 -14.22 -35.03 -25.84
C PHE A 124 -15.07 -34.41 -26.95
N CYS A 125 -14.40 -33.94 -28.00
CA CYS A 125 -15.04 -33.28 -29.13
C CYS A 125 -14.51 -33.89 -30.42
N ASP A 126 -15.34 -34.63 -31.13
CA ASP A 126 -14.97 -35.25 -32.40
C ASP A 126 -15.12 -34.23 -33.54
N ARG A 127 -14.21 -34.26 -34.52
CA ARG A 127 -13.98 -33.21 -35.54
C ARG A 127 -15.20 -32.80 -36.40
N PHE A 128 -16.33 -33.50 -36.26
CA PHE A 128 -17.56 -33.32 -37.03
C PHE A 128 -18.82 -33.03 -36.18
N SER A 129 -18.78 -33.02 -34.84
CA SER A 129 -19.99 -32.85 -34.00
C SER A 129 -19.78 -32.06 -32.70
N CYS A 130 -19.17 -30.88 -32.80
CA CYS A 130 -18.89 -30.01 -31.64
C CYS A 130 -19.92 -28.88 -31.42
N THR A 131 -21.19 -29.13 -31.70
CA THR A 131 -22.27 -28.22 -31.32
C THR A 131 -22.87 -28.67 -29.98
N GLY A 132 -22.25 -28.28 -28.86
CA GLY A 132 -22.86 -28.38 -27.53
C GLY A 132 -22.21 -29.34 -26.51
N ALA A 133 -20.93 -29.72 -26.67
CA ALA A 133 -20.23 -30.51 -25.66
C ALA A 133 -19.99 -29.69 -24.38
N SER A 134 -20.85 -29.83 -23.37
CA SER A 134 -20.65 -29.24 -22.04
C SER A 134 -19.71 -30.13 -21.21
N PRO A 135 -18.78 -29.56 -20.42
CA PRO A 135 -17.92 -30.35 -19.56
C PRO A 135 -18.71 -31.15 -18.53
N ALA A 136 -18.28 -32.40 -18.31
CA ALA A 136 -18.83 -33.24 -17.27
C ALA A 136 -18.52 -32.64 -15.89
N THR A 137 -19.40 -32.88 -14.91
CA THR A 137 -19.22 -32.38 -13.53
C THR A 137 -17.89 -32.81 -12.92
N SER A 138 -17.41 -34.02 -13.23
CA SER A 138 -16.10 -34.53 -12.78
C SER A 138 -14.92 -33.74 -13.36
N GLN A 139 -14.99 -33.37 -14.65
CA GLN A 139 -13.96 -32.57 -15.33
C GLN A 139 -13.90 -31.16 -14.74
N LEU A 140 -15.07 -30.56 -14.47
CA LEU A 140 -15.14 -29.25 -13.83
C LEU A 140 -14.67 -29.28 -12.37
N LEU A 141 -15.01 -30.34 -11.62
CA LEU A 141 -14.53 -30.54 -10.25
C LEU A 141 -13.00 -30.68 -10.21
N HIS A 142 -12.42 -31.41 -11.17
CA HIS A 142 -10.97 -31.52 -11.32
C HIS A 142 -10.35 -30.12 -11.56
N LEU A 143 -10.86 -29.38 -12.54
CA LEU A 143 -10.38 -28.03 -12.85
C LEU A 143 -10.44 -27.08 -11.64
N TYR A 144 -11.54 -27.08 -10.89
CA TYR A 144 -11.68 -26.29 -9.67
C TYR A 144 -10.72 -26.74 -8.57
N SER A 145 -10.45 -28.03 -8.46
CA SER A 145 -9.46 -28.56 -7.52
C SER A 145 -8.06 -28.05 -7.86
N CYS A 146 -7.70 -28.00 -9.15
CA CYS A 146 -6.41 -27.42 -9.59
C CYS A 146 -6.28 -25.95 -9.15
N PHE A 147 -7.27 -25.11 -9.46
CA PHE A 147 -7.26 -23.69 -9.08
C PHE A 147 -7.28 -23.48 -7.56
N GLY A 148 -8.03 -24.29 -6.82
CA GLY A 148 -8.06 -24.28 -5.36
C GLY A 148 -6.69 -24.60 -4.75
N LEU A 149 -6.05 -25.67 -5.21
CA LEU A 149 -4.72 -26.06 -4.75
C LEU A 149 -3.67 -24.98 -5.08
N MET A 150 -3.67 -24.44 -6.30
CA MET A 150 -2.78 -23.34 -6.67
C MET A 150 -3.01 -22.10 -5.79
N SER A 151 -4.26 -21.77 -5.45
CA SER A 151 -4.59 -20.65 -4.56
C SER A 151 -4.06 -20.88 -3.15
N ILE A 152 -4.24 -22.07 -2.59
CA ILE A 152 -3.72 -22.44 -1.25
C ILE A 152 -2.19 -22.38 -1.25
N GLY A 153 -1.56 -22.91 -2.30
CA GLY A 153 -0.12 -22.92 -2.47
C GLY A 153 0.46 -21.51 -2.53
N ALA A 154 -0.08 -20.65 -3.40
CA ALA A 154 0.26 -19.24 -3.49
C ALA A 154 0.07 -18.52 -2.15
N GLY A 155 -1.00 -18.85 -1.41
CA GLY A 155 -1.28 -18.31 -0.08
C GLY A 155 -0.15 -18.57 0.91
N GLY A 156 0.34 -19.81 1.01
CA GLY A 156 1.41 -20.17 1.94
C GLY A 156 2.78 -19.57 1.60
N ILE A 157 3.08 -19.43 0.31
CA ILE A 157 4.35 -18.85 -0.15
C ILE A 157 4.34 -17.33 0.05
N ARG A 158 3.39 -16.65 -0.60
CA ARG A 158 3.37 -15.19 -0.70
C ARG A 158 3.11 -14.49 0.63
N SER A 159 2.47 -15.16 1.58
CA SER A 159 2.23 -14.60 2.92
C SER A 159 3.50 -14.39 3.72
N SER A 160 4.53 -15.20 3.46
CA SER A 160 5.62 -15.41 4.41
C SER A 160 7.01 -15.29 3.78
N SER A 161 7.17 -15.40 2.45
CA SER A 161 8.48 -15.36 1.77
C SER A 161 9.32 -14.12 2.09
N LEU A 162 8.74 -12.92 1.95
CA LEU A 162 9.44 -11.65 2.19
C LEU A 162 9.91 -11.55 3.64
N ALA A 163 9.02 -11.87 4.59
CA ALA A 163 9.30 -11.82 6.01
C ALA A 163 10.34 -12.88 6.42
N PHE A 164 10.24 -14.08 5.85
CA PHE A 164 11.20 -15.17 6.07
C PHE A 164 12.60 -14.82 5.57
N GLY A 165 12.71 -14.11 4.44
CA GLY A 165 13.99 -13.59 3.94
C GLY A 165 14.59 -12.52 4.85
N ALA A 166 13.77 -11.61 5.38
CA ALA A 166 14.20 -10.63 6.36
C ALA A 166 14.72 -11.30 7.65
N ASP A 167 14.06 -12.36 8.12
CA ASP A 167 14.46 -13.11 9.31
C ASP A 167 15.86 -13.76 9.18
N GLN A 168 16.38 -13.94 7.96
CA GLN A 168 17.71 -14.51 7.75
C GLN A 168 18.84 -13.50 8.02
N LEU A 169 18.53 -12.21 8.04
CA LEU A 169 19.50 -11.12 8.17
C LEU A 169 19.55 -10.51 9.58
N ASP A 170 18.67 -10.94 10.48
CA ASP A 170 18.62 -10.44 11.86
C ASP A 170 19.73 -11.08 12.70
N THR A 171 20.91 -10.46 12.70
CA THR A 171 22.14 -10.98 13.32
C THR A 171 22.60 -10.21 14.56
N GLY A 172 21.80 -9.23 15.03
CA GLY A 172 22.09 -8.42 16.22
C GLY A 172 23.03 -7.24 15.99
N ASN A 173 23.49 -6.96 14.77
CA ASN A 173 24.33 -5.83 14.41
C ASN A 173 23.53 -4.74 13.66
N SER A 174 22.81 -3.92 14.42
CA SER A 174 21.71 -3.07 13.92
C SER A 174 22.02 -2.18 12.70
N LEU A 175 23.22 -1.61 12.58
CA LEU A 175 23.55 -0.68 11.48
C LEU A 175 23.95 -1.38 10.18
N LYS A 176 24.74 -2.45 10.23
CA LYS A 176 25.10 -3.23 9.03
C LYS A 176 23.89 -4.01 8.51
N ASP A 177 23.07 -4.50 9.43
CA ASP A 177 21.89 -5.29 9.12
C ASP A 177 20.81 -4.43 8.43
N ALA A 178 20.65 -3.15 8.81
CA ALA A 178 19.70 -2.22 8.17
C ALA A 178 19.97 -1.97 6.69
N GLY A 179 21.21 -1.64 6.31
CA GLY A 179 21.56 -1.39 4.90
C GLY A 179 21.53 -2.65 4.03
N LEU A 180 21.80 -3.81 4.62
CA LEU A 180 21.68 -5.10 3.95
C LEU A 180 20.22 -5.49 3.71
N LEU A 181 19.35 -5.24 4.69
CA LEU A 181 17.92 -5.49 4.62
C LEU A 181 17.24 -4.62 3.54
N GLU A 182 17.61 -3.33 3.44
CA GLU A 182 17.10 -2.44 2.39
C GLU A 182 17.49 -2.92 0.98
N ARG A 183 18.74 -3.36 0.81
CA ARG A 183 19.21 -3.96 -0.46
C ARG A 183 18.47 -5.24 -0.78
N PHE A 184 18.22 -6.09 0.21
CA PHE A 184 17.43 -7.31 0.04
C PHE A 184 16.02 -6.99 -0.45
N PHE A 185 15.31 -6.07 0.20
CA PHE A 185 13.97 -5.66 -0.25
C PHE A 185 13.97 -5.12 -1.67
N SER A 186 14.95 -4.27 -2.01
CA SER A 186 15.09 -3.72 -3.36
C SER A 186 15.26 -4.83 -4.41
N TRP A 187 16.19 -5.76 -4.19
CA TRP A 187 16.42 -6.89 -5.10
C TRP A 187 15.23 -7.85 -5.17
N TYR A 188 14.54 -8.07 -4.06
CA TYR A 188 13.34 -8.90 -4.01
C TYR A 188 12.24 -8.33 -4.91
N TYR A 189 11.94 -7.03 -4.80
CA TYR A 189 10.93 -6.38 -5.66
C TYR A 189 11.34 -6.32 -7.13
N VAL A 190 12.61 -6.06 -7.43
CA VAL A 190 13.14 -6.11 -8.80
C VAL A 190 12.94 -7.52 -9.38
N SER A 191 13.30 -8.56 -8.61
CA SER A 191 13.16 -9.95 -9.04
C SER A 191 11.70 -10.31 -9.34
N ILE A 192 10.75 -9.95 -8.47
CA ILE A 192 9.32 -10.19 -8.71
C ILE A 192 8.84 -9.48 -9.98
N THR A 193 9.23 -8.22 -10.16
CA THR A 193 8.78 -7.42 -11.31
C THR A 193 9.28 -8.03 -12.63
N VAL A 194 10.56 -8.42 -12.68
CA VAL A 194 11.14 -9.10 -13.85
C VAL A 194 10.46 -10.45 -14.08
N SER A 195 10.22 -11.23 -13.02
CA SER A 195 9.52 -12.51 -13.12
C SER A 195 8.13 -12.37 -13.74
N VAL A 196 7.31 -11.44 -13.27
CA VAL A 196 5.96 -11.22 -13.83
C VAL A 196 6.05 -10.76 -15.28
N PHE A 197 7.01 -9.90 -15.63
CA PHE A 197 7.21 -9.46 -17.01
C PHE A 197 7.57 -10.64 -17.94
N VAL A 198 8.48 -11.52 -17.52
CA VAL A 198 8.81 -12.76 -18.25
C VAL A 198 7.61 -13.69 -18.36
N ALA A 199 6.78 -13.76 -17.31
CA ALA A 199 5.59 -14.60 -17.30
C ALA A 199 4.57 -14.19 -18.38
N VAL A 200 4.18 -12.91 -18.40
CA VAL A 200 3.12 -12.41 -19.30
C VAL A 200 3.61 -12.20 -20.75
N SER A 201 4.92 -12.32 -20.99
CA SER A 201 5.53 -12.29 -22.33
C SER A 201 5.92 -13.69 -22.79
N GLY A 202 6.95 -14.28 -22.19
CA GLY A 202 7.55 -15.54 -22.61
C GLY A 202 6.64 -16.75 -22.45
N ILE A 203 6.01 -16.93 -21.27
CA ILE A 203 5.13 -18.10 -21.04
C ILE A 203 3.88 -18.00 -21.92
N VAL A 204 3.29 -16.81 -22.02
CA VAL A 204 2.13 -16.57 -22.90
C VAL A 204 2.49 -16.83 -24.37
N TYR A 205 3.68 -16.41 -24.81
CA TYR A 205 4.16 -16.72 -26.17
C TYR A 205 4.32 -18.23 -26.41
N ILE A 206 4.82 -18.98 -25.43
CA ILE A 206 4.93 -20.45 -25.53
C ILE A 206 3.53 -21.08 -25.62
N GLN A 207 2.57 -20.60 -24.82
CA GLN A 207 1.19 -21.10 -24.83
C GLN A 207 0.50 -20.89 -26.19
N ASP A 208 0.63 -19.70 -26.78
CA ASP A 208 -0.01 -19.38 -28.07
C ASP A 208 0.65 -20.13 -29.25
N ASN A 209 1.99 -20.28 -29.26
CA ASN A 209 2.72 -20.80 -30.42
C ASN A 209 3.12 -22.28 -30.34
N MET A 210 3.32 -22.83 -29.14
CA MET A 210 3.76 -24.22 -28.93
C MET A 210 2.65 -25.11 -28.33
N GLY A 211 1.47 -24.54 -28.05
CA GLY A 211 0.31 -25.25 -27.53
C GLY A 211 0.31 -25.45 -26.01
N TRP A 212 -0.84 -25.92 -25.49
CA TRP A 212 -1.11 -26.01 -24.05
C TRP A 212 -0.23 -27.03 -23.32
N GLU A 213 0.16 -28.12 -23.99
CA GLU A 213 1.00 -29.17 -23.39
C GLU A 213 2.35 -28.61 -22.95
N VAL A 214 3.03 -27.87 -23.82
CA VAL A 214 4.31 -27.22 -23.50
C VAL A 214 4.06 -25.98 -22.63
N GLY A 215 3.02 -25.20 -22.94
CA GLY A 215 2.65 -23.97 -22.25
C GLY A 215 2.32 -24.14 -20.77
N PHE A 216 1.79 -25.29 -20.35
CA PHE A 216 1.55 -25.64 -18.94
C PHE A 216 2.70 -26.44 -18.32
N GLY A 217 3.45 -27.21 -19.11
CA GLY A 217 4.62 -27.96 -18.64
C GLY A 217 5.76 -27.06 -18.15
N VAL A 218 6.02 -25.93 -18.82
CA VAL A 218 7.07 -24.98 -18.41
C VAL A 218 6.81 -24.39 -17.01
N PRO A 219 5.61 -23.86 -16.69
CA PRO A 219 5.24 -23.47 -15.32
C PRO A 219 5.45 -24.58 -14.27
N VAL A 220 5.11 -25.83 -14.58
CA VAL A 220 5.35 -26.97 -13.67
C VAL A 220 6.83 -27.14 -13.37
N LEU A 221 7.69 -27.11 -14.39
CA LEU A 221 9.15 -27.21 -14.21
C LEU A 221 9.70 -26.06 -13.38
N LEU A 222 9.25 -24.83 -13.65
CA LEU A 222 9.66 -23.66 -12.87
C LEU A 222 9.21 -23.75 -11.40
N MET A 223 7.98 -24.20 -11.15
CA MET A 223 7.48 -24.42 -9.79
C MET A 223 8.23 -25.55 -9.07
N LEU A 224 8.65 -26.60 -9.80
CA LEU A 224 9.51 -27.65 -9.26
C LEU A 224 10.88 -27.10 -8.86
N LEU A 225 11.50 -26.30 -9.73
CA LEU A 225 12.77 -25.62 -9.44
C LEU A 225 12.65 -24.67 -8.24
N SER A 226 11.52 -23.96 -8.12
CA SER A 226 11.19 -23.15 -6.95
C SER A 226 11.24 -23.99 -5.67
N ALA A 227 10.49 -25.09 -5.62
CA ALA A 227 10.43 -25.96 -4.45
C ALA A 227 11.80 -26.56 -4.10
N ILE A 228 12.53 -27.07 -5.10
CA ILE A 228 13.89 -27.62 -4.91
C ILE A 228 14.83 -26.56 -4.34
N SER A 229 14.85 -25.36 -4.93
CA SER A 229 15.68 -24.25 -4.46
C SER A 229 15.42 -23.92 -2.98
N PHE A 230 14.14 -23.88 -2.58
CA PHE A 230 13.77 -23.61 -1.20
C PHE A 230 14.22 -24.72 -0.24
N PHE A 231 13.97 -25.98 -0.56
CA PHE A 231 14.33 -27.10 0.33
C PHE A 231 15.83 -27.37 0.38
N LEU A 232 16.57 -27.13 -0.71
CA LEU A 232 18.02 -27.33 -0.78
C LEU A 232 18.77 -26.49 0.26
N ALA A 233 18.31 -25.26 0.51
CA ALA A 233 18.91 -24.38 1.51
C ALA A 233 18.34 -24.56 2.93
N SER A 234 17.44 -25.53 3.16
CA SER A 234 16.83 -25.81 4.47
C SER A 234 17.81 -25.95 5.64
N PRO A 235 18.98 -26.61 5.49
CA PRO A 235 19.97 -26.72 6.58
C PRO A 235 20.55 -25.37 7.00
N PHE A 236 20.56 -24.40 6.09
CA PHE A 236 21.15 -23.08 6.29
C PHE A 236 20.16 -22.06 6.86
N TYR A 237 18.85 -22.29 6.83
CA TYR A 237 17.88 -21.30 7.29
C TYR A 237 17.77 -21.15 8.81
N VAL A 238 17.50 -19.92 9.25
CA VAL A 238 16.96 -19.61 10.57
C VAL A 238 15.46 -19.84 10.56
N LYS A 239 14.98 -20.66 11.49
CA LYS A 239 13.57 -21.08 11.61
C LYS A 239 13.03 -20.58 12.94
N LEU A 240 12.39 -19.41 12.91
CA LEU A 240 11.78 -18.78 14.09
C LEU A 240 10.47 -19.50 14.47
N LYS A 241 10.17 -19.53 15.77
CA LYS A 241 8.89 -20.02 16.31
C LYS A 241 7.81 -18.94 16.20
N SER A 242 6.54 -19.38 16.14
CA SER A 242 5.34 -18.55 16.03
C SER A 242 5.21 -17.52 17.17
N ASN A 243 4.59 -16.37 16.88
CA ASN A 243 4.29 -15.29 17.83
C ASN A 243 2.77 -15.02 17.87
N LYS A 244 2.26 -14.30 18.87
CA LYS A 244 0.80 -14.10 19.01
C LYS A 244 0.20 -13.32 17.84
N SER A 245 -0.92 -13.81 17.29
CA SER A 245 -1.60 -13.21 16.14
C SER A 245 -2.43 -11.97 16.47
N LEU A 246 -2.30 -10.94 15.63
CA LEU A 246 -3.07 -9.69 15.70
C LEU A 246 -4.57 -9.91 15.44
N LEU A 247 -4.94 -10.84 14.56
CA LEU A 247 -6.35 -11.15 14.28
C LEU A 247 -7.05 -11.71 15.52
N THR A 248 -6.35 -12.54 16.30
CA THR A 248 -6.86 -13.03 17.59
C THR A 248 -7.10 -11.87 18.55
N SER A 249 -6.25 -10.84 18.54
CA SER A 249 -6.42 -9.64 19.37
C SER A 249 -7.67 -8.85 18.98
N PHE A 250 -7.99 -8.72 17.70
CA PHE A 250 -9.24 -8.06 17.26
C PHE A 250 -10.48 -8.85 17.67
N ALA A 251 -10.45 -10.18 17.53
CA ALA A 251 -11.53 -11.04 17.99
C ALA A 251 -11.75 -10.91 19.51
N GLN A 252 -10.65 -10.85 20.28
CA GLN A 252 -10.70 -10.61 21.72
C GLN A 252 -11.36 -9.27 22.06
N VAL A 253 -11.01 -8.17 21.38
CA VAL A 253 -11.61 -6.86 21.61
C VAL A 253 -13.12 -6.88 21.33
N LEU A 254 -13.55 -7.48 20.21
CA LEU A 254 -14.97 -7.59 19.87
C LEU A 254 -15.73 -8.39 20.93
N VAL A 255 -15.23 -9.58 21.30
CA VAL A 255 -15.86 -10.45 22.30
C VAL A 255 -15.88 -9.80 23.69
N ALA A 256 -14.77 -9.21 24.13
CA ALA A 256 -14.68 -8.53 25.41
C ALA A 256 -15.60 -7.31 25.46
N SER A 257 -15.68 -6.51 24.38
CA SER A 257 -16.61 -5.36 24.31
C SER A 257 -18.08 -5.79 24.41
N TYR A 258 -18.43 -6.94 23.81
CA TYR A 258 -19.78 -7.50 23.87
C TYR A 258 -20.11 -8.06 25.25
N LYS A 259 -19.19 -8.80 25.88
CA LYS A 259 -19.34 -9.29 27.27
C LYS A 259 -19.50 -8.13 28.26
N ASN A 260 -18.80 -7.03 28.02
CA ASN A 260 -18.80 -5.86 28.88
C ASN A 260 -19.84 -4.80 28.45
N ARG A 261 -20.85 -5.17 27.65
CA ARG A 261 -21.84 -4.23 27.09
C ARG A 261 -22.73 -3.52 28.12
N ASP A 262 -22.90 -4.12 29.29
CA ASP A 262 -23.77 -3.57 30.34
C ASP A 262 -23.07 -2.49 31.18
N ILE A 263 -21.78 -2.23 30.93
CA ILE A 263 -20.99 -1.19 31.62
C ILE A 263 -21.38 0.20 31.11
N GLN A 264 -21.77 1.09 32.02
CA GLN A 264 -21.96 2.51 31.72
C GLN A 264 -20.59 3.18 31.57
N LEU A 265 -20.37 3.87 30.44
CA LEU A 265 -19.21 4.75 30.30
C LEU A 265 -19.51 6.08 31.00
N SER A 266 -18.94 6.29 32.18
CA SER A 266 -18.93 7.62 32.81
C SER A 266 -18.00 8.55 32.02
N SER A 267 -18.42 9.79 31.79
CA SER A 267 -17.64 10.80 31.06
C SER A 267 -16.53 11.45 31.90
N CYS A 268 -16.35 11.04 33.15
CA CYS A 268 -15.42 11.64 34.09
C CYS A 268 -14.93 10.56 35.07
N GLY A 269 -13.62 10.23 35.04
CA GLY A 269 -12.98 9.28 35.96
C GLY A 269 -11.55 8.94 35.50
N THR A 270 -10.63 8.86 36.46
CA THR A 270 -9.15 8.76 36.36
C THR A 270 -8.60 7.69 35.39
N ASP A 271 -7.37 7.87 34.90
CA ASP A 271 -6.68 6.94 33.98
C ASP A 271 -6.49 5.52 34.56
N ASP A 272 -6.69 5.35 35.87
CA ASP A 272 -6.54 4.08 36.62
C ASP A 272 -7.57 2.98 36.24
N PHE A 273 -8.62 3.33 35.50
CA PHE A 273 -9.67 2.37 35.11
C PHE A 273 -9.38 1.60 33.83
N TYR A 274 -8.35 1.97 33.06
CA TYR A 274 -8.05 1.32 31.78
C TYR A 274 -6.83 0.39 31.87
N TYR A 275 -6.93 -0.77 31.22
CA TYR A 275 -5.83 -1.72 31.18
C TYR A 275 -4.75 -1.30 30.16
N HIS A 276 -3.59 -0.94 30.69
CA HIS A 276 -2.41 -0.56 29.92
C HIS A 276 -1.31 -1.61 29.99
N THR A 277 -0.52 -1.71 28.93
CA THR A 277 0.77 -2.39 28.99
C THR A 277 1.76 -1.49 29.77
N LYS A 278 2.56 -2.09 30.67
CA LYS A 278 3.51 -1.37 31.54
C LYS A 278 4.30 -0.30 30.74
N GLY A 279 4.16 0.97 31.13
CA GLY A 279 4.94 2.10 30.58
C GLY A 279 4.23 3.03 29.59
N THR A 280 2.95 2.80 29.27
CA THR A 280 2.16 3.69 28.38
C THR A 280 0.85 4.12 29.04
N VAL A 281 0.75 5.38 29.45
CA VAL A 281 -0.49 6.01 29.92
C VAL A 281 -1.04 6.83 28.77
N SER A 282 -1.97 6.25 27.99
CA SER A 282 -2.62 6.95 26.89
C SER A 282 -4.10 6.63 26.92
N ARG A 283 -4.97 7.64 27.02
CA ARG A 283 -6.41 7.43 27.01
C ARG A 283 -6.87 6.80 25.70
N PRO A 284 -7.81 5.84 25.74
CA PRO A 284 -8.38 5.26 24.53
C PRO A 284 -9.14 6.32 23.72
N SER A 285 -9.16 6.16 22.40
CA SER A 285 -9.84 7.11 21.50
C SER A 285 -11.34 7.25 21.81
N GLU A 286 -11.88 8.46 21.70
CA GLU A 286 -13.32 8.71 21.86
C GLU A 286 -14.14 8.32 20.62
N ASN A 287 -13.49 8.01 19.50
CA ASN A 287 -14.19 7.43 18.36
C ASN A 287 -14.58 5.98 18.66
N LEU A 288 -15.80 5.58 18.30
CA LEU A 288 -16.34 4.24 18.57
C LEU A 288 -16.26 3.87 20.07
N ARG A 289 -16.73 4.76 20.96
CA ARG A 289 -16.64 4.64 22.44
C ARG A 289 -17.10 3.29 22.99
N PHE A 290 -18.06 2.63 22.35
CA PHE A 290 -18.56 1.33 22.79
C PHE A 290 -17.46 0.25 22.87
N LEU A 291 -16.40 0.34 22.04
CA LEU A 291 -15.26 -0.58 22.08
C LEU A 291 -14.35 -0.35 23.30
N ASN A 292 -14.39 0.83 23.94
CA ASN A 292 -13.61 1.11 25.16
C ASN A 292 -14.02 0.21 26.33
N ARG A 293 -15.21 -0.39 26.28
CA ARG A 293 -15.67 -1.36 27.27
C ARG A 293 -14.76 -2.60 27.37
N ALA A 294 -14.02 -2.92 26.31
CA ALA A 294 -13.10 -4.04 26.31
C ALA A 294 -11.86 -3.82 27.18
N CYS A 295 -11.49 -2.57 27.48
CA CYS A 295 -10.27 -2.24 28.24
C CYS A 295 -10.53 -1.70 29.66
N ILE A 296 -11.78 -1.76 30.16
CA ILE A 296 -12.12 -1.28 31.51
C ILE A 296 -11.82 -2.37 32.56
N ILE A 297 -11.04 -2.01 33.59
CA ILE A 297 -10.72 -2.89 34.71
C ILE A 297 -11.91 -2.93 35.68
N ARG A 298 -12.58 -4.09 35.78
CA ARG A 298 -13.69 -4.31 36.71
C ARG A 298 -13.23 -4.74 38.11
N ASN A 299 -12.46 -5.83 38.19
CA ASN A 299 -11.99 -6.42 39.45
C ASN A 299 -10.49 -6.77 39.33
N PRO A 300 -9.57 -6.02 39.97
CA PRO A 300 -8.14 -6.30 39.89
C PRO A 300 -7.77 -7.71 40.35
N GLN A 301 -8.43 -8.24 41.38
CA GLN A 301 -8.12 -9.56 41.93
C GLN A 301 -8.55 -10.74 41.05
N GLN A 302 -9.53 -10.55 40.16
CA GLN A 302 -10.07 -11.61 39.29
C GLN A 302 -9.47 -11.55 37.88
N ASN A 303 -9.17 -10.34 37.42
CA ASN A 303 -8.66 -10.09 36.07
C ASN A 303 -7.15 -10.31 35.94
N PHE A 304 -6.40 -10.36 37.06
CA PHE A 304 -4.96 -10.57 37.06
C PHE A 304 -4.59 -11.84 37.84
N THR A 305 -3.64 -12.62 37.31
CA THR A 305 -2.94 -13.67 38.05
C THR A 305 -2.03 -13.02 39.11
N PRO A 306 -1.57 -13.77 40.13
CA PRO A 306 -0.64 -13.24 41.15
C PRO A 306 0.64 -12.60 40.56
N ASP A 307 1.04 -13.02 39.37
CA ASP A 307 2.18 -12.48 38.61
C ASP A 307 1.87 -11.17 37.85
N GLY A 308 0.65 -10.62 37.96
CA GLY A 308 0.21 -9.40 37.29
C GLY A 308 -0.10 -9.56 35.79
N LYS A 309 -0.34 -10.79 35.30
CA LYS A 309 -0.78 -11.05 33.91
C LYS A 309 -2.29 -11.20 33.86
N VAL A 310 -2.92 -10.84 32.74
CA VAL A 310 -4.38 -10.99 32.57
C VAL A 310 -4.79 -12.46 32.64
N SER A 311 -5.77 -12.78 33.50
CA SER A 311 -6.33 -14.12 33.71
C SER A 311 -7.10 -14.65 32.50
N ASP A 312 -7.93 -13.81 31.84
CA ASP A 312 -8.64 -14.14 30.60
C ASP A 312 -8.54 -13.00 29.55
N PRO A 313 -7.70 -13.16 28.50
CA PRO A 313 -7.58 -12.21 27.40
C PRO A 313 -8.87 -11.95 26.60
N TRP A 314 -9.90 -12.80 26.75
CA TRP A 314 -11.22 -12.64 26.11
C TRP A 314 -12.24 -11.87 26.98
N SER A 315 -11.82 -11.38 28.14
CA SER A 315 -12.63 -10.57 29.06
C SER A 315 -12.09 -9.16 29.26
N LEU A 316 -10.77 -8.99 29.13
CA LEU A 316 -10.05 -7.73 29.31
C LEU A 316 -8.93 -7.59 28.27
N CYS A 317 -8.96 -6.51 27.49
CA CYS A 317 -8.00 -6.19 26.45
C CYS A 317 -7.21 -4.91 26.78
N THR A 318 -6.05 -4.72 26.16
CA THR A 318 -5.27 -3.47 26.36
C THR A 318 -5.87 -2.32 25.56
N VAL A 319 -5.64 -1.08 26.01
CA VAL A 319 -6.03 0.13 25.26
C VAL A 319 -5.46 0.13 23.83
N ASN A 320 -4.20 -0.31 23.66
CA ASN A 320 -3.57 -0.40 22.34
C ASN A 320 -4.34 -1.34 21.40
N GLN A 321 -4.77 -2.52 21.86
CA GLN A 321 -5.56 -3.46 21.05
C GLN A 321 -6.91 -2.85 20.62
N VAL A 322 -7.55 -2.08 21.52
CA VAL A 322 -8.82 -1.41 21.23
C VAL A 322 -8.63 -0.31 20.18
N ASP A 323 -7.61 0.53 20.34
CA ASP A 323 -7.34 1.63 19.41
C ASP A 323 -6.86 1.14 18.04
N GLU A 324 -6.11 0.03 17.98
CA GLU A 324 -5.75 -0.66 16.73
C GLU A 324 -7.01 -1.09 15.94
N LEU A 325 -7.97 -1.75 16.60
CA LEU A 325 -9.22 -2.15 15.93
C LEU A 325 -10.03 -0.93 15.47
N LYS A 326 -10.08 0.14 16.27
CA LYS A 326 -10.80 1.36 15.88
C LYS A 326 -10.17 2.06 14.68
N ALA A 327 -8.85 2.15 14.64
CA ALA A 327 -8.13 2.72 13.51
C ALA A 327 -8.45 1.94 12.23
N LEU A 328 -8.48 0.61 12.32
CA LEU A 328 -8.87 -0.27 11.22
C LEU A 328 -10.31 0.01 10.74
N ILE A 329 -11.29 0.04 11.65
CA ILE A 329 -12.70 0.32 11.31
C ILE A 329 -12.83 1.70 10.65
N LYS A 330 -12.10 2.71 11.13
CA LYS A 330 -12.16 4.08 10.58
C LYS A 330 -11.67 4.14 9.13
N VAL A 331 -10.71 3.30 8.74
CA VAL A 331 -10.14 3.24 7.39
C VAL A 331 -11.03 2.49 6.39
N MET A 332 -11.91 1.60 6.86
CA MET A 332 -12.74 0.72 6.01
C MET A 332 -13.59 1.43 4.95
N PRO A 333 -14.25 2.58 5.21
CA PRO A 333 -15.03 3.27 4.18
C PRO A 333 -14.16 3.72 3.01
N ILE A 334 -12.97 4.28 3.27
CA ILE A 334 -12.03 4.67 2.21
C ILE A 334 -11.48 3.43 1.51
N TRP A 335 -11.10 2.39 2.27
CA TRP A 335 -10.65 1.11 1.70
C TRP A 335 -11.68 0.51 0.73
N SER A 336 -12.97 0.56 1.06
CA SER A 336 -14.04 -0.01 0.22
C SER A 336 -14.13 0.64 -1.16
N THR A 337 -13.71 1.91 -1.29
CA THR A 337 -13.69 2.61 -2.60
C THR A 337 -12.65 2.02 -3.55
N GLY A 338 -11.64 1.32 -3.03
CA GLY A 338 -10.65 0.58 -3.80
C GLY A 338 -11.21 -0.69 -4.45
N VAL A 339 -12.31 -1.24 -3.96
CA VAL A 339 -12.92 -2.46 -4.50
C VAL A 339 -13.32 -2.28 -5.96
N MET A 340 -13.90 -1.14 -6.32
CA MET A 340 -14.29 -0.85 -7.70
C MET A 340 -13.08 -0.69 -8.62
N MET A 341 -11.99 -0.11 -8.12
CA MET A 341 -10.72 -0.07 -8.84
C MET A 341 -10.26 -1.49 -9.17
N SER A 342 -10.25 -2.38 -8.18
CA SER A 342 -9.96 -3.80 -8.37
C SER A 342 -10.92 -4.48 -9.36
N VAL A 343 -12.22 -4.17 -9.34
CA VAL A 343 -13.19 -4.72 -10.31
C VAL A 343 -12.77 -4.42 -11.75
N THR A 344 -12.34 -3.19 -12.03
CA THR A 344 -11.90 -2.80 -13.38
C THR A 344 -10.57 -3.46 -13.77
N MET A 345 -9.62 -3.58 -12.82
CA MET A 345 -8.35 -4.29 -13.07
C MET A 345 -8.53 -5.78 -13.32
N SER A 346 -9.55 -6.38 -12.72
CA SER A 346 -9.79 -7.82 -12.81
C SER A 346 -10.25 -8.28 -14.19
N GLN A 347 -10.73 -7.38 -15.06
CA GLN A 347 -11.38 -7.71 -16.35
C GLN A 347 -10.46 -8.27 -17.45
N ASN A 348 -9.27 -8.79 -17.12
CA ASN A 348 -8.23 -9.20 -18.07
C ASN A 348 -8.70 -10.21 -19.14
N SER A 349 -9.75 -11.01 -18.86
CA SER A 349 -10.26 -12.02 -19.78
C SER A 349 -10.81 -11.46 -21.09
N PHE A 350 -11.51 -10.33 -21.06
CA PHE A 350 -12.19 -9.80 -22.25
C PHE A 350 -11.27 -9.06 -23.22
N PRO A 351 -10.32 -8.22 -22.77
CA PRO A 351 -9.30 -7.67 -23.66
C PRO A 351 -8.53 -8.75 -24.43
N VAL A 352 -8.32 -9.93 -23.85
CA VAL A 352 -7.71 -11.07 -24.54
C VAL A 352 -8.64 -11.60 -25.64
N LEU A 353 -9.94 -11.76 -25.37
CA LEU A 353 -10.92 -12.15 -26.38
C LEU A 353 -11.10 -11.09 -27.48
N GLN A 354 -11.07 -9.80 -27.13
CA GLN A 354 -11.05 -8.69 -28.11
C GLN A 354 -9.84 -8.81 -29.02
N ALA A 355 -8.65 -8.99 -28.43
CA ALA A 355 -7.41 -9.12 -29.18
C ALA A 355 -7.40 -10.29 -30.15
N THR A 356 -8.04 -11.42 -29.81
CA THR A 356 -8.15 -12.57 -30.73
C THR A 356 -9.04 -12.29 -31.95
N SER A 357 -9.93 -11.30 -31.87
CA SER A 357 -10.77 -10.87 -33.00
C SER A 357 -10.15 -9.72 -33.81
N MET A 358 -8.91 -9.32 -33.52
CA MET A 358 -8.23 -8.16 -34.11
C MET A 358 -6.90 -8.58 -34.75
N ASP A 359 -6.37 -7.76 -35.65
CA ASP A 359 -5.05 -8.00 -36.23
C ASP A 359 -3.93 -7.74 -35.22
N ARG A 360 -3.22 -8.79 -34.81
CA ARG A 360 -2.16 -8.76 -33.80
C ARG A 360 -0.75 -8.61 -34.39
N HIS A 361 -0.61 -8.47 -35.71
CA HIS A 361 0.69 -8.25 -36.34
C HIS A 361 1.25 -6.88 -35.97
N VAL A 362 2.46 -6.88 -35.40
CA VAL A 362 3.21 -5.64 -35.11
C VAL A 362 4.25 -5.36 -36.18
N THR A 363 4.85 -6.44 -36.68
CA THR A 363 5.69 -6.43 -37.87
C THR A 363 5.17 -7.49 -38.82
N SER A 364 5.66 -7.52 -40.07
CA SER A 364 5.26 -8.54 -41.04
C SER A 364 5.51 -9.98 -40.59
N ASN A 365 6.42 -10.19 -39.62
CA ASN A 365 6.89 -11.53 -39.21
C ASN A 365 6.57 -11.84 -37.74
N PHE A 366 5.94 -10.93 -37.00
CA PHE A 366 5.72 -11.08 -35.57
C PHE A 366 4.30 -10.69 -35.17
N GLU A 367 3.58 -11.68 -34.65
CA GLU A 367 2.26 -11.55 -34.07
C GLU A 367 2.36 -11.58 -32.54
N ILE A 368 1.80 -10.57 -31.86
CA ILE A 368 1.81 -10.53 -30.40
C ILE A 368 0.75 -11.51 -29.84
N PRO A 369 1.10 -12.35 -28.84
CA PRO A 369 0.12 -13.18 -28.14
C PRO A 369 -1.00 -12.34 -27.52
N ALA A 370 -2.25 -12.82 -27.60
CA ALA A 370 -3.41 -12.03 -27.16
C ALA A 370 -3.35 -11.73 -25.65
N GLY A 371 -2.94 -12.72 -24.84
CA GLY A 371 -2.68 -12.57 -23.40
C GLY A 371 -1.59 -11.57 -23.05
N SER A 372 -0.69 -11.24 -23.97
CA SER A 372 0.46 -10.36 -23.71
C SER A 372 0.13 -8.87 -23.79
N LEU A 373 -1.07 -8.47 -24.25
CA LEU A 373 -1.45 -7.05 -24.28
C LEU A 373 -1.51 -6.39 -22.90
N GLY A 374 -1.63 -7.18 -21.83
CA GLY A 374 -1.48 -6.70 -20.45
C GLY A 374 -0.10 -6.09 -20.14
N LEU A 375 0.92 -6.36 -20.96
CA LEU A 375 2.25 -5.74 -20.86
C LEU A 375 2.21 -4.22 -20.95
N PHE A 376 1.26 -3.65 -21.70
CA PHE A 376 1.10 -2.20 -21.78
C PHE A 376 0.72 -1.60 -20.43
N THR A 377 -0.15 -2.27 -19.67
CA THR A 377 -0.54 -1.86 -18.31
C THR A 377 0.67 -1.87 -17.37
N MET A 378 1.43 -2.97 -17.37
CA MET A 378 2.61 -3.13 -16.51
C MET A 378 3.72 -2.13 -16.86
N THR A 379 4.01 -1.96 -18.15
CA THR A 379 5.03 -1.02 -18.63
C THR A 379 4.64 0.42 -18.31
N SER A 380 3.37 0.77 -18.53
CA SER A 380 2.82 2.08 -18.18
C SER A 380 3.00 2.38 -16.70
N MET A 381 2.72 1.41 -15.81
CA MET A 381 2.92 1.55 -14.37
C MET A 381 4.39 1.80 -14.00
N ILE A 382 5.32 1.00 -14.53
CA ILE A 382 6.76 1.13 -14.24
C ILE A 382 7.29 2.49 -14.72
N VAL A 383 6.94 2.88 -15.96
CA VAL A 383 7.33 4.16 -16.55
C VAL A 383 6.73 5.31 -15.73
N TRP A 384 5.45 5.21 -15.34
CA TRP A 384 4.79 6.23 -14.54
C TRP A 384 5.49 6.47 -13.21
N VAL A 385 5.82 5.41 -12.46
CA VAL A 385 6.53 5.52 -11.18
C VAL A 385 7.89 6.22 -11.34
N ALA A 386 8.64 5.89 -12.40
CA ALA A 386 9.92 6.52 -12.68
C ALA A 386 9.77 8.01 -13.05
N LEU A 387 8.80 8.35 -13.89
CA LEU A 387 8.55 9.72 -14.35
C LEU A 387 7.98 10.61 -13.23
N TYR A 388 7.09 10.06 -12.40
CA TYR A 388 6.40 10.81 -11.35
C TYR A 388 7.40 11.46 -10.38
N ASN A 389 8.35 10.66 -9.88
CA ASN A 389 9.34 11.14 -8.91
C ASN A 389 10.43 12.01 -9.55
N ARG A 390 10.91 11.66 -10.76
CA ARG A 390 12.07 12.33 -11.37
C ARG A 390 11.74 13.56 -12.19
N ILE A 391 10.53 13.62 -12.76
CA ILE A 391 10.16 14.68 -13.71
C ILE A 391 8.94 15.44 -13.21
N ILE A 392 7.84 14.75 -12.89
CA ILE A 392 6.57 15.41 -12.62
C ILE A 392 6.64 16.24 -11.33
N LEU A 393 7.12 15.68 -10.22
CA LEU A 393 7.20 16.41 -8.95
C LEU A 393 8.17 17.61 -9.02
N PRO A 394 9.40 17.50 -9.58
CA PRO A 394 10.28 18.66 -9.74
C PRO A 394 9.72 19.74 -10.66
N VAL A 395 9.14 19.36 -11.80
CA VAL A 395 8.56 20.31 -12.75
C VAL A 395 7.33 21.00 -12.13
N ALA A 396 6.44 20.27 -11.48
CA ALA A 396 5.30 20.85 -10.77
C ALA A 396 5.75 21.81 -9.67
N SER A 397 6.81 21.48 -8.95
CA SER A 397 7.40 22.34 -7.92
C SER A 397 8.01 23.62 -8.52
N LYS A 398 8.68 23.50 -9.67
CA LYS A 398 9.23 24.65 -10.42
C LYS A 398 8.13 25.57 -10.95
N ILE A 399 7.01 25.02 -11.45
CA ILE A 399 5.88 25.80 -11.96
C ILE A 399 5.14 26.53 -10.82
N LYS A 400 4.92 25.86 -9.68
CA LYS A 400 4.21 26.47 -8.53
C LYS A 400 5.09 27.32 -7.63
N GLY A 401 6.41 27.35 -7.85
CA GLY A 401 7.37 28.07 -7.02
C GLY A 401 7.50 27.54 -5.58
N LYS A 402 6.88 26.40 -5.26
CA LYS A 402 6.93 25.74 -3.94
C LYS A 402 6.91 24.22 -4.11
N SER A 403 7.40 23.47 -3.12
CA SER A 403 7.38 22.01 -3.16
C SER A 403 5.94 21.51 -3.29
N VAL A 404 5.65 20.82 -4.39
CA VAL A 404 4.32 20.25 -4.65
C VAL A 404 4.34 18.80 -4.19
N ARG A 405 3.51 18.48 -3.19
CA ARG A 405 3.18 17.10 -2.83
C ARG A 405 1.68 16.93 -2.93
N LEU A 406 1.24 15.99 -3.76
CA LEU A 406 -0.17 15.60 -3.81
C LEU A 406 -0.52 14.85 -2.53
N SER A 407 -1.65 15.19 -1.91
CA SER A 407 -2.16 14.46 -0.75
C SER A 407 -2.50 13.02 -1.14
N LEU A 408 -2.53 12.13 -0.15
CA LEU A 408 -2.79 10.70 -0.38
C LEU A 408 -4.18 10.47 -0.98
N LYS A 409 -5.19 11.19 -0.47
CA LYS A 409 -6.56 11.15 -0.99
C LYS A 409 -6.67 11.70 -2.40
N GLU A 410 -5.94 12.77 -2.72
CA GLU A 410 -5.91 13.29 -4.10
C GLU A 410 -5.34 12.27 -5.07
N ARG A 411 -4.23 11.60 -4.72
CA ARG A 411 -3.64 10.54 -5.55
C ARG A 411 -4.61 9.38 -5.76
N MET A 412 -5.29 8.94 -4.70
CA MET A 412 -6.33 7.91 -4.79
C MET A 412 -7.47 8.34 -5.72
N GLY A 413 -7.99 9.56 -5.56
CA GLY A 413 -9.07 10.11 -6.38
C GLY A 413 -8.69 10.25 -7.86
N ILE A 414 -7.48 10.74 -8.16
CA ILE A 414 -6.97 10.82 -9.55
C ILE A 414 -6.97 9.44 -10.19
N GLY A 415 -6.48 8.41 -9.49
CA GLY A 415 -6.49 7.04 -10.00
C GLY A 415 -7.90 6.53 -10.34
N ILE A 416 -8.88 6.77 -9.47
CA ILE A 416 -10.27 6.35 -9.70
C ILE A 416 -10.87 7.06 -10.94
N ILE A 417 -10.62 8.36 -11.12
CA ILE A 417 -11.11 9.10 -12.30
C ILE A 417 -10.44 8.60 -13.58
N ILE A 418 -9.12 8.39 -13.58
CA ILE A 418 -8.41 7.88 -14.76
C ILE A 418 -8.93 6.48 -15.13
N CYS A 419 -9.22 5.64 -14.14
CA CYS A 419 -9.87 4.34 -14.34
C CYS A 419 -11.26 4.49 -15.02
N CYS A 420 -12.08 5.43 -14.58
CA CYS A 420 -13.36 5.73 -15.24
C CYS A 420 -13.18 6.10 -16.73
N ILE A 421 -12.16 6.91 -17.03
CA ILE A 421 -11.82 7.29 -18.40
C ILE A 421 -11.31 6.08 -19.20
N ALA A 422 -10.48 5.22 -18.59
CA ALA A 422 -9.99 4.00 -19.23
C ALA A 422 -11.15 3.08 -19.65
N MET A 423 -12.18 2.92 -18.80
CA MET A 423 -13.36 2.12 -19.14
C MET A 423 -14.23 2.76 -20.22
N ALA A 424 -14.35 4.10 -20.24
CA ALA A 424 -15.03 4.80 -21.33
C ALA A 424 -14.30 4.64 -22.67
N VAL A 425 -12.97 4.74 -22.67
CA VAL A 425 -12.14 4.46 -23.85
C VAL A 425 -12.33 3.01 -24.30
N SER A 426 -12.37 2.06 -23.36
CA SER A 426 -12.64 0.66 -23.66
C SER A 426 -13.98 0.44 -24.35
N GLY A 427 -15.05 1.04 -23.82
CA GLY A 427 -16.38 0.98 -24.43
C GLY A 427 -16.40 1.58 -25.84
N MET A 428 -15.72 2.71 -26.05
CA MET A 428 -15.62 3.33 -27.38
C MET A 428 -14.87 2.46 -28.38
N VAL A 429 -13.71 1.92 -28.00
CA VAL A 429 -12.90 1.06 -28.87
C VAL A 429 -13.69 -0.20 -29.25
N GLU A 430 -14.43 -0.78 -28.30
CA GLU A 430 -15.25 -1.95 -28.58
C GLU A 430 -16.43 -1.63 -29.50
N SER A 431 -17.13 -0.51 -29.31
CA SER A 431 -18.21 -0.10 -30.22
C SER A 431 -17.70 0.06 -31.66
N ILE A 432 -16.50 0.63 -31.84
CA ILE A 432 -15.86 0.77 -33.16
C ILE A 432 -15.49 -0.60 -33.74
N ARG A 433 -14.82 -1.46 -32.96
CA ARG A 433 -14.42 -2.81 -33.39
C ARG A 433 -15.62 -3.63 -33.84
N ARG A 434 -16.70 -3.62 -33.06
CA ARG A 434 -17.95 -4.33 -33.34
C ARG A 434 -18.65 -3.80 -34.60
N GLU A 435 -18.69 -2.48 -34.79
CA GLU A 435 -19.24 -1.88 -36.01
C GLU A 435 -18.49 -2.35 -37.27
N ILE A 436 -17.15 -2.41 -37.21
CA ILE A 436 -16.32 -2.94 -38.30
C ILE A 436 -16.63 -4.42 -38.54
N ALA A 437 -16.80 -5.23 -37.49
CA ALA A 437 -17.16 -6.64 -37.62
C ALA A 437 -18.49 -6.84 -38.36
N ILE A 438 -19.50 -6.03 -38.03
CA ILE A 438 -20.81 -6.05 -38.69
C ILE A 438 -20.68 -5.65 -40.16
N GLN A 439 -19.93 -4.59 -40.46
CA GLN A 439 -19.71 -4.12 -41.83
C GLN A 439 -18.96 -5.15 -42.70
N GLN A 440 -18.08 -5.95 -42.10
CA GLN A 440 -17.33 -7.01 -42.77
C GLN A 440 -18.10 -8.34 -42.86
N GLY A 441 -19.30 -8.43 -42.27
CA GLY A 441 -20.11 -9.64 -42.28
C GLY A 441 -19.70 -10.70 -41.25
N PHE A 442 -18.84 -10.36 -40.28
CA PHE A 442 -18.35 -11.27 -39.23
C PHE A 442 -19.27 -11.34 -38.01
N SER A 443 -20.51 -10.82 -38.08
CA SER A 443 -21.44 -10.77 -36.93
C SER A 443 -21.71 -12.14 -36.33
N ASP A 444 -21.90 -13.15 -37.17
CA ASP A 444 -22.24 -14.52 -36.75
C ASP A 444 -21.02 -15.45 -36.73
N GLU A 445 -19.83 -14.95 -37.08
CA GLU A 445 -18.56 -15.69 -37.06
C GLU A 445 -17.79 -15.43 -35.75
N PRO A 446 -17.75 -16.39 -34.80
CA PRO A 446 -17.08 -16.18 -33.52
C PRO A 446 -15.55 -16.04 -33.63
N GLU A 447 -14.96 -16.60 -34.68
CA GLU A 447 -13.52 -16.57 -34.97
C GLU A 447 -13.15 -15.52 -36.04
N GLY A 448 -14.11 -14.70 -36.48
CA GLY A 448 -13.88 -13.66 -37.47
C GLY A 448 -12.90 -12.60 -36.95
N VAL A 449 -11.81 -12.36 -37.70
CA VAL A 449 -10.79 -11.37 -37.38
C VAL A 449 -11.07 -10.10 -38.17
N VAL A 450 -11.35 -9.00 -37.47
CA VAL A 450 -11.58 -7.70 -38.11
C VAL A 450 -10.28 -7.08 -38.59
N ASN A 451 -10.35 -6.32 -39.68
CA ASN A 451 -9.24 -5.51 -40.18
C ASN A 451 -9.02 -4.25 -39.31
N MET A 452 -8.67 -4.46 -38.05
CA MET A 452 -8.36 -3.44 -37.05
C MET A 452 -7.21 -3.93 -36.19
N SER A 453 -6.15 -3.14 -36.05
CA SER A 453 -4.98 -3.53 -35.27
C SER A 453 -5.31 -3.63 -33.77
N ALA A 454 -4.82 -4.68 -33.10
CA ALA A 454 -4.92 -4.89 -31.66
C ALA A 454 -4.25 -3.77 -30.83
N MET A 455 -3.40 -2.93 -31.44
CA MET A 455 -2.80 -1.75 -30.80
C MET A 455 -3.82 -0.71 -30.35
N TRP A 456 -5.05 -0.76 -30.88
CA TRP A 456 -6.17 0.03 -30.39
C TRP A 456 -6.59 -0.28 -28.94
N LEU A 457 -6.18 -1.44 -28.40
CA LEU A 457 -6.36 -1.79 -26.98
C LEU A 457 -5.26 -1.21 -26.07
N ALA A 458 -4.19 -0.64 -26.63
CA ALA A 458 -3.12 -0.06 -25.82
C ALA A 458 -3.54 1.19 -25.01
N PRO A 459 -4.32 2.15 -25.55
CA PRO A 459 -4.71 3.35 -24.80
C PRO A 459 -5.45 3.04 -23.50
N GLN A 460 -6.41 2.10 -23.52
CA GLN A 460 -7.11 1.68 -22.30
C GLN A 460 -6.15 1.05 -21.29
N ASN A 461 -5.23 0.17 -21.73
CA ASN A 461 -4.26 -0.50 -20.87
C ASN A 461 -3.24 0.47 -20.27
N ILE A 462 -2.77 1.46 -21.04
CA ILE A 462 -1.86 2.50 -20.57
C ILE A 462 -2.54 3.35 -19.49
N LEU A 463 -3.78 3.81 -19.73
CA LEU A 463 -4.55 4.57 -18.75
C LEU A 463 -4.80 3.75 -17.49
N LEU A 464 -5.11 2.46 -17.64
CA LEU A 464 -5.29 1.52 -16.55
C LEU A 464 -4.03 1.43 -15.67
N GLY A 465 -2.85 1.33 -16.29
CA GLY A 465 -1.56 1.29 -15.59
C GLY A 465 -1.24 2.58 -14.83
N ILE A 466 -1.56 3.75 -15.40
CA ILE A 466 -1.42 5.05 -14.72
C ILE A 466 -2.39 5.16 -13.55
N ALA A 467 -3.64 4.77 -13.76
CA ALA A 467 -4.69 4.79 -12.74
C ALA A 467 -4.27 3.94 -11.53
N GLU A 468 -3.78 2.73 -11.78
CA GLU A 468 -3.30 1.81 -10.75
C GLU A 468 -2.09 2.38 -10.00
N SER A 469 -1.13 2.95 -10.72
CA SER A 469 0.05 3.57 -10.09
C SER A 469 -0.31 4.68 -9.11
N PHE A 470 -1.29 5.52 -9.45
CA PHE A 470 -1.77 6.55 -8.54
C PHE A 470 -2.54 5.97 -7.36
N ASN A 471 -3.48 5.07 -7.64
CA ASN A 471 -4.41 4.58 -6.63
C ASN A 471 -3.74 3.59 -5.66
N ALA A 472 -3.05 2.57 -6.16
CA ALA A 472 -2.44 1.52 -5.34
C ALA A 472 -1.33 2.06 -4.43
N ILE A 473 -0.47 2.95 -4.95
CA ILE A 473 0.59 3.57 -4.14
C ILE A 473 -0.03 4.52 -3.12
N GLY A 474 -1.01 5.34 -3.53
CA GLY A 474 -1.73 6.23 -2.62
C GLY A 474 -2.46 5.48 -1.49
N GLN A 475 -3.13 4.38 -1.80
CA GLN A 475 -3.80 3.51 -0.82
C GLN A 475 -2.81 2.86 0.14
N SER A 476 -1.73 2.28 -0.38
CA SER A 476 -0.72 1.61 0.45
C SER A 476 -0.11 2.60 1.44
N GLU A 477 0.32 3.79 0.97
CA GLU A 477 0.87 4.85 1.82
C GLU A 477 -0.17 5.37 2.82
N PHE A 478 -1.43 5.49 2.42
CA PHE A 478 -2.54 5.87 3.31
C PHE A 478 -2.73 4.87 4.45
N PHE A 479 -2.72 3.57 4.18
CA PHE A 479 -2.86 2.56 5.23
C PHE A 479 -1.67 2.58 6.20
N TYR A 480 -0.44 2.74 5.70
CA TYR A 480 0.75 2.82 6.55
C TYR A 480 0.81 4.07 7.42
N THR A 481 0.29 5.19 6.94
CA THR A 481 0.29 6.47 7.67
C THR A 481 -0.83 6.54 8.69
N GLU A 482 -2.02 6.02 8.35
CA GLU A 482 -3.19 6.11 9.23
C GLU A 482 -3.24 4.99 10.28
N LEU A 483 -2.77 3.78 9.98
CA LEU A 483 -2.76 2.67 10.94
C LEU A 483 -1.56 2.75 11.90
N PRO A 484 -1.70 2.25 13.14
CA PRO A 484 -0.58 2.13 14.08
C PRO A 484 0.57 1.27 13.53
N LYS A 485 1.80 1.52 13.97
CA LYS A 485 3.00 0.78 13.52
C LYS A 485 2.92 -0.73 13.76
N SER A 486 2.25 -1.16 14.85
CA SER A 486 1.98 -2.56 15.15
C SER A 486 1.14 -3.26 14.07
N MET A 487 0.41 -2.51 13.24
CA MET A 487 -0.48 -3.03 12.19
C MET A 487 0.12 -2.96 10.78
N SER A 488 1.44 -2.78 10.66
CA SER A 488 2.14 -2.70 9.37
C SER A 488 1.82 -3.88 8.42
N SER A 489 1.69 -5.10 8.95
CA SER A 489 1.32 -6.29 8.16
C SER A 489 -0.14 -6.29 7.71
N ILE A 490 -1.03 -5.71 8.50
CA ILE A 490 -2.44 -5.56 8.15
C ILE A 490 -2.58 -4.48 7.08
N ALA A 491 -1.83 -3.38 7.19
CA ALA A 491 -1.82 -2.31 6.20
C ALA A 491 -1.51 -2.83 4.78
N SER A 492 -0.53 -3.73 4.64
CA SER A 492 -0.22 -4.38 3.36
C SER A 492 -1.28 -5.41 2.95
N ALA A 493 -1.82 -6.19 3.89
CA ALA A 493 -2.85 -7.19 3.61
C ALA A 493 -4.18 -6.58 3.15
N LEU A 494 -4.54 -5.37 3.59
CA LEU A 494 -5.78 -4.70 3.19
C LEU A 494 -5.85 -4.45 1.70
N PHE A 495 -4.75 -4.09 1.04
CA PHE A 495 -4.74 -3.90 -0.40
C PHE A 495 -5.09 -5.20 -1.15
N ILE A 496 -4.43 -6.30 -0.78
CA ILE A 496 -4.66 -7.62 -1.40
C ILE A 496 -6.08 -8.14 -1.08
N LEU A 497 -6.58 -7.92 0.14
CA LEU A 497 -7.96 -8.22 0.51
C LEU A 497 -8.95 -7.44 -0.36
N GLY A 498 -8.66 -6.16 -0.64
CA GLY A 498 -9.43 -5.32 -1.55
C GLY A 498 -9.52 -5.93 -2.95
N MET A 499 -8.41 -6.44 -3.48
CA MET A 499 -8.39 -7.17 -4.75
C MET A 499 -9.24 -8.44 -4.71
N SER A 500 -9.19 -9.21 -3.62
CA SER A 500 -10.03 -10.41 -3.47
C SER A 500 -11.52 -10.07 -3.52
N VAL A 501 -11.95 -9.09 -2.72
CA VAL A 501 -13.34 -8.60 -2.71
C VAL A 501 -13.74 -8.03 -4.08
N GLY A 502 -12.84 -7.31 -4.75
CA GLY A 502 -13.05 -6.79 -6.11
C GLY A 502 -13.26 -7.88 -7.15
N ASN A 503 -12.54 -9.00 -7.06
CA ASN A 503 -12.75 -10.14 -7.94
C ASN A 503 -14.12 -10.82 -7.68
N LEU A 504 -14.54 -10.96 -6.42
CA LEU A 504 -15.89 -11.46 -6.08
C LEU A 504 -16.99 -10.52 -6.60
N ALA A 505 -16.81 -9.20 -6.42
CA ALA A 505 -17.70 -8.19 -6.96
C ALA A 505 -17.75 -8.23 -8.50
N SER A 506 -16.62 -8.46 -9.17
CA SER A 506 -16.56 -8.65 -10.63
C SER A 506 -17.40 -9.83 -11.08
N SER A 507 -17.29 -10.97 -10.38
CA SER A 507 -18.10 -12.15 -10.68
C SER A 507 -19.59 -11.90 -10.43
N PHE A 508 -19.94 -11.20 -9.36
CA PHE A 508 -21.33 -10.83 -9.10
C PHE A 508 -21.91 -9.92 -10.19
N ILE A 509 -21.18 -8.87 -10.58
CA ILE A 509 -21.58 -7.95 -11.65
C ILE A 509 -21.74 -8.72 -12.96
N MET A 510 -20.77 -9.55 -13.32
CA MET A 510 -20.79 -10.36 -14.54
C MET A 510 -22.00 -11.29 -14.60
N ASN A 511 -22.24 -12.08 -13.54
CA ASN A 511 -23.38 -12.99 -13.47
C ASN A 511 -24.72 -12.25 -13.55
N THR A 512 -24.81 -11.08 -12.93
CA THR A 512 -26.01 -10.23 -12.96
C THR A 512 -26.27 -9.72 -14.38
N VAL A 513 -25.24 -9.20 -15.05
CA VAL A 513 -25.35 -8.73 -16.44
C VAL A 513 -25.73 -9.88 -17.37
N ASP A 514 -25.07 -11.03 -17.27
CA ASP A 514 -25.36 -12.18 -18.11
C ASP A 514 -26.81 -12.69 -17.90
N ALA A 515 -27.29 -12.75 -16.66
CA ALA A 515 -28.65 -13.19 -16.34
C ALA A 515 -29.74 -12.20 -16.82
N ILE A 516 -29.50 -10.89 -16.67
CA ILE A 516 -30.47 -9.86 -17.07
C ILE A 516 -30.55 -9.76 -18.60
N THR A 517 -29.41 -9.80 -19.29
CA THR A 517 -29.34 -9.54 -20.74
C THR A 517 -29.81 -10.72 -21.58
N LYS A 518 -29.69 -11.96 -21.06
CA LYS A 518 -30.28 -13.16 -21.67
C LYS A 518 -31.80 -13.24 -21.54
N ARG A 519 -32.43 -12.41 -20.69
CA ARG A 519 -33.87 -12.47 -20.44
C ARG A 519 -34.63 -12.06 -21.70
N GLY A 520 -35.45 -12.97 -22.24
CA GLY A 520 -36.29 -12.71 -23.41
C GLY A 520 -35.72 -13.17 -24.76
N ASN A 521 -34.93 -14.26 -24.79
CA ASN A 521 -34.26 -14.80 -25.99
C ASN A 521 -33.27 -13.83 -26.66
N GLY A 522 -32.85 -12.77 -25.96
CA GLY A 522 -31.79 -11.87 -26.41
C GLY A 522 -30.40 -12.45 -26.23
N GLU A 523 -29.44 -11.99 -27.03
CA GLU A 523 -28.03 -12.33 -26.87
C GLU A 523 -27.44 -11.63 -25.64
N SER A 524 -26.61 -12.34 -24.86
CA SER A 524 -25.93 -11.74 -23.71
C SER A 524 -24.99 -10.63 -24.15
N TRP A 525 -24.89 -9.55 -23.36
CA TRP A 525 -23.85 -8.53 -23.57
C TRP A 525 -22.46 -9.16 -23.56
N VAL A 526 -22.30 -10.23 -22.79
CA VAL A 526 -21.04 -10.94 -22.58
C VAL A 526 -21.09 -12.33 -23.24
N SER A 527 -21.54 -12.34 -24.50
CA SER A 527 -21.64 -13.55 -25.32
C SER A 527 -20.27 -14.16 -25.60
N SER A 528 -20.26 -15.48 -25.87
CA SER A 528 -19.07 -16.17 -26.38
C SER A 528 -18.68 -15.68 -27.77
N ASN A 529 -19.64 -15.25 -28.59
CA ASN A 529 -19.35 -14.57 -29.84
C ASN A 529 -19.22 -13.06 -29.56
N ILE A 530 -17.99 -12.57 -29.51
CA ILE A 530 -17.69 -11.17 -29.22
C ILE A 530 -18.16 -10.22 -30.34
N ASN A 531 -18.31 -10.70 -31.57
CA ASN A 531 -18.81 -9.91 -32.69
C ASN A 531 -20.33 -9.68 -32.60
N LYS A 532 -21.04 -10.62 -31.95
CA LYS A 532 -22.49 -10.53 -31.72
C LYS A 532 -22.85 -9.85 -30.40
N GLY A 533 -22.08 -10.14 -29.35
CA GLY A 533 -22.25 -9.57 -28.01
C GLY A 533 -22.09 -8.05 -27.96
N HIS A 534 -22.49 -7.48 -26.84
CA HIS A 534 -22.42 -6.04 -26.55
C HIS A 534 -21.46 -5.77 -25.39
N TYR A 535 -20.19 -6.14 -25.59
CA TYR A 535 -19.15 -5.92 -24.57
C TYR A 535 -18.90 -4.41 -24.34
N ASP A 536 -19.19 -3.58 -25.34
CA ASP A 536 -19.20 -2.13 -25.22
C ASP A 536 -20.15 -1.64 -24.12
N TYR A 537 -21.37 -2.17 -24.05
CA TYR A 537 -22.33 -1.84 -22.98
C TYR A 537 -21.84 -2.28 -21.60
N TYR A 538 -21.15 -3.41 -21.51
CA TYR A 538 -20.54 -3.86 -20.26
C TYR A 538 -19.41 -2.91 -19.81
N CYS A 539 -18.55 -2.44 -20.74
CA CYS A 539 -17.53 -1.43 -20.43
C CYS A 539 -18.15 -0.10 -19.99
N TRP A 540 -19.23 0.35 -20.65
CA TRP A 540 -19.97 1.55 -20.23
C TRP A 540 -20.59 1.41 -18.84
N LEU A 541 -21.15 0.25 -18.51
CA LEU A 541 -21.67 -0.05 -17.18
C LEU A 541 -20.57 0.05 -16.12
N LEU A 542 -19.41 -0.57 -16.36
CA LEU A 542 -18.26 -0.49 -15.45
C LEU A 542 -17.75 0.95 -15.31
N GLY A 543 -17.70 1.72 -16.40
CA GLY A 543 -17.38 3.15 -16.36
C GLY A 543 -18.35 3.94 -15.47
N CYS A 544 -19.66 3.70 -15.60
CA CYS A 544 -20.68 4.34 -14.77
C CYS A 544 -20.56 3.95 -13.29
N LEU A 545 -20.36 2.67 -12.98
CA LEU A 545 -20.14 2.19 -11.62
C LEU A 545 -18.87 2.78 -11.00
N SER A 546 -17.78 2.89 -11.77
CA SER A 546 -16.56 3.57 -11.34
C SER A 546 -16.77 5.07 -11.08
N PHE A 547 -17.61 5.74 -11.88
CA PHE A 547 -17.98 7.14 -11.64
C PHE A 547 -18.81 7.30 -10.35
N VAL A 548 -19.80 6.44 -10.12
CA VAL A 548 -20.57 6.42 -8.87
C VAL A 548 -19.64 6.15 -7.68
N ASN A 549 -18.70 5.22 -7.81
CA ASN A 549 -17.68 4.95 -6.80
C ASN A 549 -16.79 6.18 -6.52
N PHE A 550 -16.48 6.99 -7.54
CA PHE A 550 -15.77 8.25 -7.34
C PHE A 550 -16.57 9.24 -6.48
N LEU A 551 -17.88 9.37 -6.72
CA LEU A 551 -18.76 10.21 -5.89
C LEU A 551 -18.83 9.69 -4.44
N TYR A 552 -18.93 8.37 -4.28
CA TYR A 552 -18.85 7.71 -2.98
C TYR A 552 -17.50 7.96 -2.29
N PHE A 553 -16.38 7.89 -3.02
CA PHE A 553 -15.05 8.22 -2.51
C PHE A 553 -14.95 9.66 -1.99
N LEU A 554 -15.54 10.63 -2.69
CA LEU A 554 -15.58 12.02 -2.22
C LEU A 554 -16.38 12.15 -0.91
N ALA A 555 -17.51 11.45 -0.80
CA ALA A 555 -18.29 11.41 0.44
C ALA A 555 -17.50 10.78 1.60
N CYS A 556 -16.80 9.67 1.35
CA CYS A 556 -15.91 9.03 2.33
C CYS A 556 -14.75 9.94 2.75
N CYS A 557 -14.16 10.68 1.81
CA CYS A 557 -13.09 11.63 2.10
C CYS A 557 -13.55 12.75 3.01
N LYS A 558 -14.77 13.28 2.77
CA LYS A 558 -15.42 14.30 3.59
C LYS A 558 -15.72 13.77 4.99
N ALA A 559 -16.26 12.56 5.10
CA ALA A 559 -16.57 11.91 6.37
C ALA A 559 -15.32 11.56 7.19
N TYR A 560 -14.19 11.24 6.56
CA TYR A 560 -12.96 10.85 7.25
C TYR A 560 -12.25 12.04 7.94
N GLY A 561 -12.37 13.25 7.39
CA GLY A 561 -11.65 14.44 7.87
C GLY A 561 -10.16 14.46 7.47
N PRO A 562 -9.35 15.45 7.91
CA PRO A 562 -7.95 15.60 7.49
C PRO A 562 -7.07 14.40 7.91
N CYS A 563 -6.09 14.06 7.07
CA CYS A 563 -5.14 12.97 7.36
C CYS A 563 -4.21 13.32 8.53
N LYS A 564 -3.52 12.33 9.11
CA LYS A 564 -2.52 12.58 10.18
C LYS A 564 -1.37 13.48 9.72
N ASP A 565 -0.87 13.29 8.49
CA ASP A 565 0.23 14.10 7.95
C ASP A 565 -0.15 15.56 7.72
N GLU A 566 -1.41 15.84 7.36
CA GLU A 566 -1.92 17.21 7.20
C GLU A 566 -2.07 17.91 8.56
N ARG A 567 -2.48 17.18 9.60
CA ARG A 567 -2.59 17.70 10.98
C ARG A 567 -1.24 18.07 11.60
N ASN A 568 -0.18 17.35 11.24
CA ASN A 568 1.17 17.66 11.74
C ASN A 568 1.82 18.84 11.01
N GLY A 569 1.36 19.18 9.80
CA GLY A 569 1.84 20.35 9.05
C GLY A 569 1.22 21.68 9.48
N ASP A 570 0.00 21.64 10.05
CA ASP A 570 -0.76 22.83 10.49
C ASP A 570 -0.39 23.31 11.90
N LEU A 571 0.35 22.52 12.69
CA LEU A 571 0.81 22.92 14.03
C LEU A 571 1.94 23.98 14.03
N GLY A 572 2.22 24.58 12.86
CA GLY A 572 3.17 25.67 12.67
C GLY A 572 2.55 27.00 12.20
N GLY A 573 1.23 27.12 12.18
CA GLY A 573 0.54 28.36 11.80
C GLY A 573 -0.77 28.52 12.56
N ASP A 574 -0.89 29.61 13.31
CA ASP A 574 -2.08 29.93 14.09
C ASP A 574 -3.28 30.22 13.18
N GLY A 575 -4.38 29.48 13.40
CA GLY A 575 -5.76 29.94 13.30
C GLY A 575 -6.34 30.33 11.92
N GLU A 576 -7.01 29.38 11.26
CA GLU A 576 -8.43 29.47 10.82
C GLU A 576 -8.78 28.20 10.02
N ILE A 577 -9.81 27.46 10.44
CA ILE A 577 -10.35 26.33 9.67
C ILE A 577 -11.15 26.93 8.51
N ASP A 578 -10.47 27.14 7.39
CA ASP A 578 -11.08 27.68 6.19
C ASP A 578 -11.79 26.55 5.43
N GLU A 579 -13.13 26.55 5.43
CA GLU A 579 -13.99 25.71 4.58
C GLU A 579 -13.68 25.86 3.07
N ALA A 580 -12.79 26.79 2.71
CA ALA A 580 -12.20 26.97 1.39
C ALA A 580 -11.29 25.80 0.94
N ASN A 581 -10.71 25.02 1.86
CA ASN A 581 -9.72 24.00 1.50
C ASN A 581 -10.34 22.85 0.70
N THR A 582 -11.56 22.39 1.01
CA THR A 582 -12.21 21.27 0.28
C THR A 582 -12.66 21.67 -1.13
N ARG A 583 -13.11 22.92 -1.33
CA ARG A 583 -13.37 23.48 -2.68
C ARG A 583 -12.06 23.67 -3.45
N GLY A 584 -11.00 24.09 -2.76
CA GLY A 584 -9.63 24.17 -3.27
C GLY A 584 -9.05 22.81 -3.67
N THR A 585 -9.38 21.72 -2.97
CA THR A 585 -8.97 20.35 -3.35
C THR A 585 -9.70 19.90 -4.60
N LEU A 586 -11.00 20.18 -4.76
CA LEU A 586 -11.76 19.76 -5.95
C LEU A 586 -11.38 20.57 -7.20
N GLN A 587 -11.26 21.91 -7.08
CA GLN A 587 -10.75 22.76 -8.16
C GLN A 587 -9.25 22.54 -8.41
N GLY A 588 -8.48 22.24 -7.36
CA GLY A 588 -7.07 21.89 -7.42
C GLY A 588 -6.86 20.55 -8.12
N LEU A 589 -7.63 19.52 -7.77
CA LEU A 589 -7.70 18.25 -8.47
C LEU A 589 -8.12 18.44 -9.92
N LEU A 590 -9.21 19.17 -10.18
CA LEU A 590 -9.62 19.45 -11.56
C LEU A 590 -8.52 20.17 -12.34
N ARG A 591 -7.90 21.22 -11.80
CA ARG A 591 -6.83 21.98 -12.46
C ARG A 591 -5.54 21.18 -12.61
N ILE A 592 -5.17 20.36 -11.63
CA ILE A 592 -4.00 19.47 -11.69
C ILE A 592 -4.26 18.34 -12.68
N VAL A 593 -5.47 17.77 -12.70
CA VAL A 593 -5.92 16.87 -13.75
C VAL A 593 -5.86 17.59 -15.09
N THR A 594 -6.29 18.85 -15.22
CA THR A 594 -6.23 19.59 -16.49
C THR A 594 -4.79 19.91 -16.92
N LEU A 595 -3.90 20.31 -16.01
CA LEU A 595 -2.47 20.58 -16.29
C LEU A 595 -1.70 19.29 -16.61
N ASN A 596 -1.97 18.22 -15.87
CA ASN A 596 -1.45 16.89 -16.16
C ASN A 596 -2.06 16.33 -17.46
N PHE A 597 -3.31 16.63 -17.81
CA PHE A 597 -3.94 16.24 -19.08
C PHE A 597 -3.43 17.03 -20.29
N VAL A 598 -2.68 18.12 -20.10
CA VAL A 598 -1.95 18.77 -21.20
C VAL A 598 -0.54 18.18 -21.32
N LEU A 599 0.14 17.94 -20.20
CA LEU A 599 1.54 17.45 -20.21
C LEU A 599 1.67 15.93 -20.42
N ILE A 600 0.76 15.12 -19.86
CA ILE A 600 0.78 13.66 -19.92
C ILE A 600 0.45 13.17 -21.33
N PRO A 601 -0.64 13.62 -22.00
CA PRO A 601 -0.89 13.25 -23.38
C PRO A 601 0.12 13.85 -24.33
N CYS A 602 0.71 15.04 -24.10
CA CYS A 602 1.77 15.55 -24.99
C CYS A 602 3.08 14.75 -24.87
N GLY A 603 3.48 14.32 -23.67
CA GLY A 603 4.65 13.47 -23.45
C GLY A 603 4.43 12.03 -23.95
N LEU A 604 3.27 11.42 -23.65
CA LEU A 604 2.89 10.12 -24.18
C LEU A 604 2.60 10.16 -25.68
N TYR A 605 2.04 11.24 -26.23
CA TYR A 605 1.89 11.44 -27.67
C TYR A 605 3.25 11.56 -28.34
N ALA A 606 4.24 12.23 -27.74
CA ALA A 606 5.60 12.27 -28.30
C ALA A 606 6.25 10.89 -28.29
N VAL A 607 6.15 10.14 -27.17
CA VAL A 607 6.69 8.78 -27.05
C VAL A 607 5.93 7.79 -27.95
N TRP A 608 4.60 7.87 -28.01
CA TRP A 608 3.72 7.02 -28.82
C TRP A 608 3.78 7.37 -30.31
N SER A 609 3.87 8.65 -30.66
CA SER A 609 4.17 9.10 -32.03
C SER A 609 5.53 8.60 -32.46
N HIS A 610 6.53 8.65 -31.58
CA HIS A 610 7.85 8.11 -31.88
C HIS A 610 7.80 6.59 -31.98
N LEU A 611 7.12 5.88 -31.08
CA LEU A 611 6.96 4.42 -31.13
C LEU A 611 6.22 3.98 -32.40
N LEU A 612 5.12 4.64 -32.76
CA LEU A 612 4.37 4.39 -33.99
C LEU A 612 5.19 4.72 -35.24
N LYS A 613 5.98 5.82 -35.23
CA LYS A 613 6.90 6.15 -36.32
C LYS A 613 8.04 5.14 -36.45
N THR A 614 8.49 4.54 -35.35
CA THR A 614 9.55 3.52 -35.35
C THR A 614 9.00 2.13 -35.70
N LEU A 615 7.75 1.82 -35.36
CA LEU A 615 7.11 0.52 -35.58
C LEU A 615 6.33 0.42 -36.91
N SER A 616 5.88 1.55 -37.49
CA SER A 616 5.13 1.57 -38.74
C SER A 616 6.00 2.02 -39.92
N ARG A 617 6.64 1.06 -40.60
CA ARG A 617 7.05 1.22 -42.01
C ARG A 617 5.97 0.62 -42.91
N GLY A 618 4.94 1.41 -43.24
CA GLY A 618 3.90 1.00 -44.18
C GLY A 618 2.75 2.02 -44.32
N ASN A 619 2.08 2.01 -45.48
CA ASN A 619 1.15 3.01 -46.03
C ASN A 619 -0.12 3.37 -45.20
N HIS A 620 -0.23 3.00 -43.93
CA HIS A 620 -1.39 3.29 -43.06
C HIS A 620 -1.24 4.55 -42.19
N GLN A 621 -0.25 5.40 -42.47
CA GLN A 621 0.06 6.61 -41.68
C GLN A 621 -1.11 7.61 -41.56
N HIS A 622 -2.01 7.69 -42.55
CA HIS A 622 -3.10 8.68 -42.53
C HIS A 622 -4.30 8.25 -41.66
N CYS A 623 -4.78 7.00 -41.73
CA CYS A 623 -5.92 6.56 -40.92
C CYS A 623 -5.58 6.42 -39.43
N ALA A 624 -4.37 5.99 -39.08
CA ALA A 624 -3.94 5.90 -37.67
C ALA A 624 -3.71 7.29 -37.03
N ALA A 625 -3.17 8.26 -37.79
CA ALA A 625 -2.99 9.62 -37.29
C ALA A 625 -4.33 10.37 -37.15
N LEU A 626 -5.22 10.25 -38.15
CA LEU A 626 -6.56 10.85 -38.12
C LEU A 626 -7.42 10.28 -37.00
N SER A 627 -7.30 8.98 -36.71
CA SER A 627 -8.09 8.33 -35.66
C SER A 627 -7.58 8.63 -34.24
N VAL A 628 -6.27 8.81 -34.04
CA VAL A 628 -5.71 9.29 -32.76
C VAL A 628 -6.03 10.76 -32.52
N GLU A 629 -6.00 11.60 -33.56
CA GLU A 629 -6.43 13.00 -33.45
C GLU A 629 -7.94 13.11 -33.21
N PHE A 630 -8.74 12.23 -33.82
CA PHE A 630 -10.18 12.12 -33.60
C PHE A 630 -10.52 11.62 -32.19
N VAL A 631 -9.84 10.58 -31.68
CA VAL A 631 -10.00 10.08 -30.31
C VAL A 631 -9.53 11.13 -29.30
N SER A 632 -8.41 11.82 -29.53
CA SER A 632 -7.94 12.92 -28.68
C SER A 632 -8.92 14.10 -28.68
N ARG A 633 -9.47 14.47 -29.83
CA ARG A 633 -10.50 15.53 -29.95
C ARG A 633 -11.85 15.12 -29.36
N ILE A 634 -12.25 13.85 -29.45
CA ILE A 634 -13.46 13.32 -28.80
C ILE A 634 -13.26 13.22 -27.30
N MET A 635 -12.10 12.76 -26.82
CA MET A 635 -11.76 12.81 -25.40
C MET A 635 -11.84 14.25 -24.89
N ALA A 636 -11.23 15.22 -25.59
CA ALA A 636 -11.31 16.63 -25.23
C ALA A 636 -12.75 17.21 -25.26
N LYS A 637 -13.56 16.84 -26.26
CA LYS A 637 -14.96 17.29 -26.41
C LYS A 637 -15.93 16.62 -25.42
N SER A 638 -15.77 15.33 -25.17
CA SER A 638 -16.59 14.57 -24.22
C SER A 638 -16.28 14.99 -22.78
N LEU A 639 -15.00 15.17 -22.43
CA LEU A 639 -14.59 15.66 -21.11
C LEU A 639 -15.01 17.12 -20.88
N SER A 640 -14.85 18.01 -21.88
CA SER A 640 -15.34 19.40 -21.76
C SER A 640 -16.86 19.47 -21.64
N SER A 641 -17.60 18.65 -22.38
CA SER A 641 -19.06 18.51 -22.26
C SER A 641 -19.48 17.99 -20.88
N MET A 642 -18.83 16.96 -20.34
CA MET A 642 -19.14 16.43 -19.00
C MET A 642 -18.75 17.42 -17.88
N LEU A 643 -17.63 18.12 -18.01
CA LEU A 643 -17.19 19.15 -17.06
C LEU A 643 -18.09 20.40 -17.09
N LEU A 644 -18.48 20.88 -18.27
CA LEU A 644 -19.38 22.03 -18.43
C LEU A 644 -20.81 21.71 -17.95
N LYS A 645 -21.32 20.50 -18.22
CA LYS A 645 -22.65 20.07 -17.74
C LYS A 645 -22.69 19.76 -16.24
N GLY A 646 -21.57 19.32 -15.65
CA GLY A 646 -21.43 19.19 -14.20
C GLY A 646 -21.43 20.54 -13.47
N ILE A 647 -20.88 21.59 -14.09
CA ILE A 647 -20.89 22.96 -13.56
C ILE A 647 -22.29 23.59 -13.68
N SER A 648 -23.00 23.38 -14.80
CA SER A 648 -24.35 23.92 -14.96
C SER A 648 -25.42 23.21 -14.10
N GLY A 649 -25.23 21.92 -13.79
CA GLY A 649 -26.09 21.18 -12.87
C GLY A 649 -26.06 21.70 -11.41
N LEU A 650 -24.96 22.34 -10.99
CA LEU A 650 -24.86 22.95 -9.65
C LEU A 650 -25.48 24.35 -9.55
N GLN A 651 -25.70 25.06 -10.66
CA GLN A 651 -26.38 26.37 -10.65
C GLN A 651 -27.91 26.25 -10.63
N ALA A 652 -28.47 25.10 -11.04
CA ALA A 652 -29.92 24.90 -11.13
C ALA A 652 -30.61 24.49 -9.81
N ALA A 653 -29.86 24.26 -8.72
CA ALA A 653 -30.42 23.94 -7.40
C ALA A 653 -30.67 25.17 -6.50
N HIS A 654 -30.51 26.40 -7.02
CA HIS A 654 -30.84 27.65 -6.32
C HIS A 654 -32.27 28.11 -6.63
N SER A 655 -33.27 27.33 -6.21
CA SER A 655 -34.62 27.84 -5.93
C SER A 655 -35.49 26.73 -5.35
N CYS A 656 -35.38 26.46 -4.04
CA CYS A 656 -36.48 25.84 -3.33
C CYS A 656 -36.58 26.39 -1.90
N ARG A 657 -37.82 26.73 -1.53
CA ARG A 657 -38.25 27.55 -0.40
C ARG A 657 -37.83 26.96 0.95
N ILE A 658 -37.32 27.83 1.82
CA ILE A 658 -37.12 27.59 3.25
C ILE A 658 -38.50 27.46 3.91
N ILE A 659 -38.82 26.27 4.44
CA ILE A 659 -39.87 26.07 5.43
C ILE A 659 -39.19 26.04 6.81
N ARG A 660 -39.52 27.02 7.64
CA ARG A 660 -39.15 27.11 9.06
C ARG A 660 -39.86 26.03 9.86
N VAL A 661 -39.14 25.30 10.71
CA VAL A 661 -39.68 24.69 11.93
C VAL A 661 -38.73 25.04 13.08
N SER A 662 -39.31 25.67 14.11
CA SER A 662 -38.68 26.22 15.31
C SER A 662 -38.38 25.16 16.39
N GLY A 663 -37.42 25.49 17.27
CA GLY A 663 -37.18 24.82 18.57
C GLY A 663 -35.69 24.82 18.95
N SER A 664 -35.08 25.97 19.26
CA SER A 664 -34.95 26.57 20.60
C SER A 664 -34.07 25.77 21.57
N PHE A 665 -32.79 26.14 21.67
CA PHE A 665 -31.93 25.87 22.83
C PHE A 665 -31.37 27.20 23.36
N TYR A 666 -31.48 27.37 24.67
CA TYR A 666 -31.19 28.60 25.41
C TYR A 666 -29.70 28.97 25.36
N HIS A 667 -29.44 30.21 24.94
CA HIS A 667 -28.23 30.97 25.24
C HIS A 667 -28.44 31.69 26.58
N TYR A 668 -27.44 31.66 27.46
CA TYR A 668 -27.16 32.79 28.35
C TYR A 668 -25.72 33.21 28.10
N GLY A 669 -25.56 34.42 27.58
CA GLY A 669 -24.27 35.07 27.44
C GLY A 669 -24.17 36.22 28.45
N MET A 670 -22.95 36.66 28.72
CA MET A 670 -22.70 38.08 28.96
C MET A 670 -21.41 38.49 28.26
N LYS A 671 -21.58 39.42 27.31
CA LYS A 671 -20.54 40.28 26.77
C LYS A 671 -20.34 41.45 27.73
N TYR A 672 -19.11 41.93 27.85
CA TYR A 672 -18.87 43.37 27.97
C TYR A 672 -17.85 43.79 26.92
N SER A 673 -18.15 44.94 26.33
CA SER A 673 -17.35 45.71 25.37
C SER A 673 -17.16 47.08 26.00
N SER A 674 -15.95 47.65 25.92
CA SER A 674 -15.77 49.10 25.92
C SER A 674 -14.40 49.45 25.34
N THR A 675 -14.41 50.33 24.35
CA THR A 675 -13.27 51.04 23.76
C THR A 675 -12.93 52.31 24.56
N GLY A 676 -11.62 52.55 24.77
CA GLY A 676 -10.93 53.84 25.03
C GLY A 676 -10.74 54.26 26.49
N PRO A 677 -9.75 55.12 26.87
CA PRO A 677 -8.65 55.75 26.11
C PRO A 677 -7.24 55.55 26.76
N ASP A 678 -6.22 56.19 26.18
CA ASP A 678 -4.79 56.21 26.57
C ASP A 678 -4.51 56.32 28.09
N ASP A 679 -3.65 55.43 28.59
CA ASP A 679 -3.08 55.43 29.95
C ASP A 679 -1.55 55.61 29.85
N PRO A 680 -0.93 56.64 30.47
CA PRO A 680 0.48 56.97 30.26
C PRO A 680 1.48 56.15 31.06
N ASP A 681 1.05 55.11 31.80
CA ASP A 681 1.93 54.31 32.66
C ASP A 681 2.24 52.91 32.10
N THR A 682 2.59 52.84 30.80
CA THR A 682 3.20 51.62 30.24
C THR A 682 4.72 51.77 30.22
N HIS A 683 5.41 51.08 31.13
CA HIS A 683 6.87 51.01 31.20
C HIS A 683 7.45 50.51 29.86
N ASP A 684 8.55 51.11 29.40
CA ASP A 684 9.18 50.90 28.07
C ASP A 684 9.70 49.46 27.80
N ASP A 685 9.50 48.52 28.73
CA ASP A 685 10.02 47.15 28.69
C ASP A 685 9.23 46.21 27.76
N PHE A 686 8.12 46.68 27.17
CA PHE A 686 7.28 45.90 26.25
C PHE A 686 7.19 46.48 24.83
N LYS A 687 8.19 47.26 24.40
CA LYS A 687 8.43 47.47 22.96
C LYS A 687 9.23 46.29 22.38
N PRO A 688 8.88 45.76 21.21
CA PRO A 688 9.68 44.73 20.56
C PRO A 688 11.03 45.34 20.17
N THR A 689 12.07 45.05 20.96
CA THR A 689 13.44 45.37 20.58
C THR A 689 13.88 44.44 19.45
N ASN A 690 13.54 44.82 18.22
CA ASN A 690 14.33 44.46 17.06
C ASN A 690 15.71 45.13 17.21
N LYS A 691 16.64 44.44 17.86
CA LYS A 691 18.07 44.65 17.63
C LYS A 691 18.59 43.50 16.80
N LEU A 692 18.37 43.64 15.49
CA LEU A 692 19.24 43.06 14.50
C LEU A 692 20.41 44.04 14.35
N GLU A 693 21.44 43.90 15.19
CA GLU A 693 22.76 44.42 14.86
C GLU A 693 23.47 43.33 14.05
N SER A 694 23.47 43.54 12.74
CA SER A 694 24.34 42.89 11.78
C SER A 694 25.79 43.22 12.12
N SER A 695 26.48 42.29 12.76
CA SER A 695 27.94 42.19 12.70
C SER A 695 28.27 40.80 12.18
N ASP A 696 29.02 40.73 11.09
CA ASP A 696 29.52 39.51 10.45
C ASP A 696 30.34 38.65 11.42
N ILE A 697 29.67 37.90 12.29
CA ILE A 697 30.23 36.86 13.13
C ILE A 697 29.72 35.55 12.54
N SER A 698 30.63 34.71 12.05
CA SER A 698 30.25 33.42 11.48
C SER A 698 29.54 32.60 12.56
N LEU A 699 28.43 31.92 12.24
CA LEU A 699 27.72 31.04 13.19
C LEU A 699 28.63 29.95 13.80
N LYS A 700 29.79 29.68 13.20
CA LYS A 700 30.84 28.83 13.79
C LYS A 700 31.51 29.50 14.99
N ASP A 701 31.72 30.81 14.95
CA ASP A 701 32.33 31.59 16.03
C ASP A 701 31.38 31.64 17.23
N VAL A 702 30.06 31.66 17.00
CA VAL A 702 29.04 31.55 18.06
C VAL A 702 29.13 30.20 18.76
N VAL A 703 29.25 29.09 18.01
CA VAL A 703 29.38 27.75 18.58
C VAL A 703 30.69 27.62 19.36
N GLU A 704 31.78 28.18 18.84
CA GLU A 704 33.09 28.17 19.50
C GLU A 704 33.09 29.02 20.79
N GLN A 705 32.42 30.17 20.75
CA GLN A 705 32.26 31.06 21.91
C GLN A 705 31.41 30.40 22.99
N ASP A 706 30.27 29.80 22.64
CA ASP A 706 29.40 29.06 23.56
C ASP A 706 30.14 27.94 24.29
N ILE A 707 31.03 27.24 23.57
CA ILE A 707 31.81 26.12 24.07
C ILE A 707 32.98 26.60 24.97
N LYS A 708 33.54 27.79 24.71
CA LYS A 708 34.60 28.40 25.52
C LYS A 708 34.07 29.04 26.81
N ASP A 709 32.93 29.71 26.73
CA ASP A 709 32.35 30.46 27.85
C ASP A 709 31.68 29.55 28.89
N ASN A 710 31.28 28.34 28.48
CA ASN A 710 30.55 27.42 29.34
C ASN A 710 31.36 26.14 29.62
N PRO A 711 31.61 25.77 30.89
CA PRO A 711 32.35 24.56 31.22
C PRO A 711 31.60 23.28 30.82
N ILE A 712 30.27 23.32 30.74
CA ILE A 712 29.44 22.23 30.21
C ILE A 712 28.35 22.84 29.32
N MET A 713 28.39 22.51 28.03
CA MET A 713 27.46 23.01 27.02
C MET A 713 26.73 21.85 26.34
N ILE A 714 25.40 21.90 26.32
CA ILE A 714 24.56 20.92 25.62
C ILE A 714 23.72 21.56 24.51
N TYR A 715 23.88 21.06 23.29
CA TYR A 715 22.97 21.36 22.19
C TYR A 715 21.89 20.28 22.14
N MET A 716 20.64 20.66 22.38
CA MET A 716 19.54 19.70 22.57
C MET A 716 18.24 20.14 21.91
N LYS A 717 17.28 19.22 21.83
CA LYS A 717 15.92 19.49 21.35
C LYS A 717 15.05 19.92 22.53
N GLY A 718 14.65 21.18 22.56
CA GLY A 718 14.02 21.82 23.72
C GLY A 718 15.06 22.43 24.66
N VAL A 719 14.65 22.70 25.90
CA VAL A 719 15.48 23.28 26.96
C VAL A 719 15.62 22.30 28.14
N PRO A 720 16.61 22.44 29.05
CA PRO A 720 16.83 21.48 30.13
C PRO A 720 15.62 21.22 31.05
N ASP A 721 14.74 22.20 31.22
CA ASP A 721 13.54 22.07 32.05
C ASP A 721 12.35 21.48 31.29
N LEU A 722 12.36 21.59 29.95
CA LEU A 722 11.33 21.05 29.07
C LEU A 722 11.96 20.39 27.82
N PRO A 723 12.63 19.22 27.96
CA PRO A 723 13.23 18.52 26.85
C PRO A 723 12.15 17.95 25.91
N GLN A 724 12.24 18.24 24.61
CA GLN A 724 11.26 17.80 23.60
C GLN A 724 11.67 16.49 22.89
N CYS A 725 12.69 15.81 23.40
CA CYS A 725 13.18 14.54 22.86
C CYS A 725 13.70 13.63 23.98
N GLY A 726 13.39 12.34 23.93
CA GLY A 726 13.80 11.36 24.95
C GLY A 726 15.32 11.28 25.16
N PHE A 727 16.12 11.38 24.09
CA PHE A 727 17.58 11.40 24.18
C PHE A 727 18.11 12.67 24.88
N SER A 728 17.50 13.82 24.59
CA SER A 728 17.80 15.09 25.27
C SER A 728 17.41 15.05 26.74
N SER A 729 16.25 14.46 27.06
CA SER A 729 15.81 14.25 28.45
C SER A 729 16.77 13.35 29.24
N LEU A 730 17.24 12.27 28.61
CA LEU A 730 18.21 11.35 29.22
C LEU A 730 19.53 12.04 29.55
N ALA A 731 20.11 12.79 28.59
CA ALA A 731 21.37 13.50 28.79
C ALA A 731 21.29 14.52 29.94
N VAL A 732 20.21 15.32 29.97
CA VAL A 732 20.00 16.32 31.04
C VAL A 732 19.83 15.63 32.40
N ARG A 733 19.10 14.52 32.46
CA ARG A 733 18.91 13.76 33.71
C ARG A 733 20.23 13.25 34.27
N VAL A 734 21.10 12.69 33.42
CA VAL A 734 22.42 12.19 33.84
C VAL A 734 23.30 13.33 34.32
N LEU A 735 23.37 14.46 33.61
CA LEU A 735 24.19 15.61 34.00
C LEU A 735 23.70 16.27 35.30
N LYS A 736 22.38 16.37 35.51
CA LYS A 736 21.80 16.91 36.75
C LYS A 736 22.19 16.10 38.01
N LEU A 737 22.49 14.80 37.89
CA LEU A 737 22.93 13.97 39.04
C LEU A 737 24.28 14.40 39.63
N TYR A 738 25.11 15.09 38.85
CA TYR A 738 26.44 15.54 39.28
C TYR A 738 26.44 16.96 39.85
N ASN A 739 25.28 17.62 39.91
CA ASN A 739 25.09 18.98 40.41
C ASN A 739 26.04 20.01 39.77
N VAL A 740 26.28 19.88 38.47
CA VAL A 740 27.17 20.74 37.69
C VAL A 740 26.40 21.84 36.94
N PRO A 741 26.99 23.03 36.70
CA PRO A 741 26.35 24.09 35.94
C PRO A 741 26.19 23.67 34.47
N LEU A 742 24.93 23.64 34.00
CA LEU A 742 24.58 23.15 32.67
C LEU A 742 24.04 24.30 31.80
N SER A 743 24.78 24.68 30.77
CA SER A 743 24.32 25.62 29.74
C SER A 743 23.77 24.87 28.54
N ALA A 744 22.66 25.35 27.97
CA ALA A 744 21.98 24.65 26.88
C ALA A 744 21.47 25.59 25.78
N ARG A 745 21.49 25.12 24.53
CA ARG A 745 20.80 25.77 23.40
C ARG A 745 19.80 24.85 22.72
N ASN A 746 18.63 25.41 22.42
CA ASN A 746 17.57 24.71 21.70
C ASN A 746 17.81 24.73 20.19
N ILE A 747 18.16 23.58 19.61
CA ILE A 747 18.44 23.44 18.17
C ILE A 747 17.18 23.35 17.30
N LEU A 748 15.99 23.37 17.89
CA LEU A 748 14.72 23.38 17.15
C LEU A 748 14.32 24.79 16.70
N GLU A 749 14.78 25.83 17.40
CA GLU A 749 14.44 27.23 17.11
C GLU A 749 15.29 27.82 15.98
N ASN A 750 16.51 27.31 15.77
CA ASN A 750 17.41 27.80 14.73
C ASN A 750 18.03 26.65 13.90
N LEU A 751 17.57 26.53 12.65
CA LEU A 751 18.01 25.48 11.72
C LEU A 751 19.46 25.68 11.25
N GLU A 752 19.95 26.91 11.21
CA GLU A 752 21.34 27.23 10.83
C GLU A 752 22.32 26.86 11.94
N LEU A 753 21.98 27.17 13.20
CA LEU A 753 22.74 26.72 14.38
C LEU A 753 22.85 25.19 14.42
N LYS A 754 21.75 24.49 14.14
CA LYS A 754 21.72 23.02 14.05
C LYS A 754 22.72 22.48 13.03
N ASN A 755 22.83 23.14 11.87
CA ASN A 755 23.77 22.72 10.83
C ASN A 755 25.22 23.09 11.19
N ALA A 756 25.44 24.26 11.79
CA ALA A 756 26.76 24.72 12.25
C ALA A 756 27.34 23.79 13.33
N VAL A 757 26.54 23.40 14.33
CA VAL A 757 26.98 22.50 15.41
C VAL A 757 27.35 21.11 14.87
N LYS A 758 26.56 20.57 13.93
CA LYS A 758 26.89 19.29 13.26
C LYS A 758 28.20 19.35 12.48
N ALA A 759 28.45 20.48 11.82
CA ALA A 759 29.69 20.68 11.08
C ALA A 759 30.90 20.87 12.01
N TYR A 760 30.71 21.46 13.19
CA TYR A 760 31.78 21.67 14.18
C TYR A 760 32.19 20.37 14.88
N SER A 761 31.23 19.56 15.35
CA SER A 761 31.51 18.29 16.05
C SER A 761 31.73 17.10 15.13
N ASN A 762 31.40 17.23 13.84
CA ASN A 762 31.34 16.13 12.88
C ASN A 762 30.40 14.98 13.34
N TRP A 763 29.37 15.31 14.11
CA TRP A 763 28.43 14.33 14.69
C TRP A 763 27.00 14.48 14.13
N PRO A 764 26.32 13.39 13.72
CA PRO A 764 25.07 13.49 12.96
C PRO A 764 23.81 13.75 13.81
N THR A 765 23.83 13.41 15.10
CA THR A 765 22.65 13.38 15.98
C THR A 765 22.72 14.40 17.13
N PHE A 766 21.59 14.61 17.81
CA PHE A 766 21.48 15.44 19.02
C PHE A 766 20.79 14.62 20.12
N PRO A 767 21.11 14.83 21.41
CA PRO A 767 21.92 15.93 21.96
C PRO A 767 23.41 15.80 21.67
N GLN A 768 24.13 16.92 21.64
CA GLN A 768 25.60 16.97 21.55
C GLN A 768 26.14 17.70 22.77
N ILE A 769 27.05 17.04 23.48
CA ILE A 769 27.49 17.46 24.81
C ILE A 769 28.99 17.77 24.76
N PHE A 770 29.35 18.96 25.26
CA PHE A 770 30.71 19.46 25.35
C PHE A 770 31.07 19.70 26.81
N ILE A 771 32.28 19.28 27.21
CA ILE A 771 32.81 19.49 28.56
C ILE A 771 34.19 20.14 28.40
N LYS A 772 34.37 21.34 28.99
CA LYS A 772 35.60 22.14 28.94
C LYS A 772 36.17 22.32 27.53
N GLY A 773 35.32 22.65 26.56
CA GLY A 773 35.78 22.81 25.18
C GLY A 773 35.82 21.53 24.34
N GLU A 774 35.81 20.35 24.97
CA GLU A 774 35.96 19.06 24.28
C GLU A 774 34.58 18.47 23.95
N PHE A 775 34.40 17.99 22.71
CA PHE A 775 33.20 17.25 22.32
C PHE A 775 33.24 15.84 22.92
N ILE A 776 32.22 15.47 23.69
CA ILE A 776 32.14 14.18 24.37
C ILE A 776 31.29 13.17 23.59
N GLY A 777 30.15 13.61 23.07
CA GLY A 777 29.24 12.73 22.32
C GLY A 777 27.76 12.97 22.57
N GLY A 778 26.98 11.92 22.29
CA GLY A 778 25.53 11.88 22.49
C GLY A 778 25.10 11.42 23.89
N SER A 779 23.80 11.23 24.06
CA SER A 779 23.20 10.81 25.34
C SER A 779 23.56 9.38 25.74
N ASP A 780 23.80 8.51 24.77
CA ASP A 780 24.24 7.12 24.94
C ASP A 780 25.67 7.03 25.47
N ILE A 781 26.58 7.86 24.93
CA ILE A 781 27.97 7.94 25.38
C ILE A 781 28.03 8.49 26.81
N ILE A 782 27.30 9.56 27.11
CA ILE A 782 27.24 10.12 28.47
C ILE A 782 26.64 9.13 29.48
N LEU A 783 25.62 8.34 29.09
CA LEU A 783 25.09 7.29 29.95
C LEU A 783 26.11 6.19 30.22
N ASN A 784 26.86 5.76 29.20
CA ASN A 784 27.92 4.76 29.36
C ASN A 784 29.04 5.28 30.28
N MET A 785 29.52 6.50 30.06
CA MET A 785 30.54 7.13 30.92
C MET A 785 30.07 7.31 32.36
N HIS A 786 28.77 7.53 32.60
CA HIS A 786 28.19 7.52 33.93
C HIS A 786 28.26 6.13 34.59
N GLN A 787 27.90 5.08 33.84
CA GLN A 787 27.91 3.70 34.32
C GLN A 787 29.34 3.17 34.59
N THR A 788 30.32 3.56 33.79
CA THR A 788 31.73 3.18 33.96
C THR A 788 32.47 4.02 34.98
N GLY A 789 31.86 5.11 35.47
CA GLY A 789 32.46 6.06 36.42
C GLY A 789 33.40 7.10 35.78
N GLU A 790 33.70 6.98 34.49
CA GLU A 790 34.58 7.88 33.73
C GLU A 790 34.06 9.33 33.70
N LEU A 791 32.74 9.51 33.65
CA LEU A 791 32.10 10.83 33.66
C LEU A 791 32.38 11.59 34.96
N LYS A 792 32.48 10.87 36.10
CA LYS A 792 32.77 11.46 37.40
C LYS A 792 34.19 12.04 37.44
N GLU A 793 35.17 11.35 36.85
CA GLU A 793 36.54 11.84 36.77
C GLU A 793 36.65 13.04 35.81
N LYS A 794 35.98 13.02 34.65
CA LYS A 794 35.98 14.18 33.73
C LYS A 794 35.34 15.43 34.33
N LEU A 795 34.33 15.27 35.20
CA LEU A 795 33.63 16.38 35.86
C LEU A 795 34.32 16.85 37.16
N LYS A 796 35.31 16.10 37.68
CA LYS A 796 35.94 16.35 38.98
C LYS A 796 36.55 17.75 39.10
N ASP A 797 37.22 18.24 38.07
CA ASP A 797 37.81 19.59 38.12
C ASP A 797 36.76 20.70 37.92
N VAL A 798 35.60 20.39 37.34
CA VAL A 798 34.48 21.35 37.25
C VAL A 798 33.82 21.49 38.62
N ILE A 799 33.64 20.37 39.32
CA ILE A 799 33.08 20.30 40.66
C ILE A 799 34.02 20.98 41.68
N SER A 800 35.33 20.74 41.62
CA SER A 800 36.30 21.33 42.56
C SER A 800 36.52 22.84 42.36
N ASN A 801 36.30 23.37 41.16
CA ASN A 801 36.35 24.81 40.90
C ASN A 801 35.10 25.54 41.43
N GLN A 802 33.95 24.86 41.56
CA GLN A 802 32.77 25.43 42.21
C GLN A 802 32.96 25.55 43.73
N GLU A 803 33.62 24.59 44.39
CA GLU A 803 33.91 24.67 45.83
C GLU A 803 34.90 25.79 46.21
N LYS A 804 35.70 26.29 45.26
CA LYS A 804 36.64 27.41 45.47
C LYS A 804 36.06 28.79 45.15
N SER A 805 34.88 28.85 44.54
CA SER A 805 34.23 30.10 44.08
C SER A 805 32.89 30.39 44.79
N GLY A 806 32.52 29.57 45.78
CA GLY A 806 31.35 29.74 46.63
C GLY A 806 31.64 30.43 47.96
#